data_AF-A0A7J5EJA7-F1
#
_entry.id   AF-A0A7J5EJA7-F1
#
_cell.length_a   1.000
_cell.length_b   1.000
_cell.length_c   1.000
_cell.angle_alpha   90.00
_cell.angle_beta   90.00
_cell.angle_gamma   90.00
#
_symmetry.space_group_name_H-M   'P 1'
#
loop_
_entity.id
_entity.type
_entity.pdbx_description
1 polymer ?
#
loop_
_entity_poly.entity_id
_entity_poly.type
_entity_poly.pdbx_seq_one_letter_code
_entity_poly.pdbx_strand_id
1 'polypeptide(L)'
;MSACLGGMMRIVRTTMALCLLGLLLLSQKLYVAEGINEYIRLVEWSPDGQKLFVAYDDSDAQVLDTSTFQPIITTISPDIAARAASWSPDGSLLAISDSYIGVVIVDSANGAIIREIYADGFAEALSWHPNSDLLATHYRKHSGSASQHYINIWNPLNGELIISEQISFGENGNITTLAWNPNGSLLATTATEYGALILDPNDLSLQVQLLEGAESPHAQNTVSINGTLSLSWNHDGTLLATGSTYGILRIWDTNTWQQIDFSLLPEEGLNLSQIEVEKIEWNPTQSLIAIKSPDALLLYNAESLELIEQIDSSVYDFSWSPDGDKLAYSKVDGLHIFSFPNTPPSCTYSPTTPTDLVNAITDANGTPEPDTICLTGSTTYTFTTAYIPLNALPAITSEITIIGNGATLTRQTGSPLFGFFEVSAGGSLTLENLTLSGGDVGNDTGGALVNEGGTVTLNNVTFSNNHANTGGAIDNESGSLTLTDSTFENNQADYGGAIDNDTGGTLSISGSTFTSNTAALDGGAIHNDGGTLTVTDSTFTSNTAGRYGGALDNTGSAVLSGSTFSGNSASWSGGAIRNTNSLTVNNGSVLESNAATLGGNGEGWGGGVYNTSSGTATISSSTLSENEAIQGGGIRNHGSLTLNENTQLTGNSASSRGGGIYNAGGTIQLTDSALLNNTATGDGGAIYTTSLGSQVTITGSTLSGNTAGASGGAIRS
;
A
#
# COMPACT_ATOMS: atom_id res chain seq x y z
N MET A 1 23.30 -32.24 -12.23
CA MET A 1 24.04 -31.32 -11.32
C MET A 1 24.36 -29.94 -11.95
N SER A 2 23.74 -29.54 -13.07
CA SER A 2 23.73 -28.13 -13.54
C SER A 2 22.32 -27.58 -13.79
N ALA A 3 21.27 -28.23 -13.27
CA ALA A 3 19.88 -27.76 -13.32
C ALA A 3 19.31 -27.41 -11.92
N CYS A 4 20.10 -27.58 -10.85
CA CYS A 4 19.71 -27.21 -9.48
C CYS A 4 20.37 -25.91 -8.97
N LEU A 5 21.21 -25.24 -9.77
CA LEU A 5 21.90 -24.02 -9.34
C LEU A 5 21.23 -22.72 -9.82
N GLY A 6 20.24 -22.78 -10.72
CA GLY A 6 19.56 -21.59 -11.24
C GLY A 6 18.48 -21.02 -10.31
N GLY A 7 17.82 -21.87 -9.51
CA GLY A 7 16.69 -21.47 -8.65
C GLY A 7 17.09 -20.92 -7.28
N MET A 8 18.26 -21.28 -6.74
CA MET A 8 18.66 -20.89 -5.38
C MET A 8 19.22 -19.45 -5.27
N MET A 9 19.46 -18.77 -6.40
CA MET A 9 20.06 -17.42 -6.37
C MET A 9 19.01 -16.29 -6.41
N ARG A 10 17.71 -16.62 -6.55
CA ARG A 10 16.59 -15.66 -6.57
C ARG A 10 15.89 -15.49 -5.21
N ILE A 11 16.01 -16.47 -4.31
CA ILE A 11 15.32 -16.53 -3.00
C ILE A 11 15.87 -15.52 -1.97
N VAL A 12 17.03 -14.88 -2.22
CA VAL A 12 17.62 -13.92 -1.26
C VAL A 12 17.24 -12.45 -1.58
N ARG A 13 16.55 -12.17 -2.69
CA ARG A 13 16.13 -10.79 -3.05
C ARG A 13 14.64 -10.49 -2.86
N THR A 14 13.80 -11.50 -2.62
CA THR A 14 12.33 -11.34 -2.56
C THR A 14 11.77 -11.19 -1.15
N THR A 15 12.49 -11.56 -0.10
CA THR A 15 11.98 -11.50 1.30
C THR A 15 11.68 -10.09 1.84
N MET A 16 12.17 -9.01 1.21
CA MET A 16 11.84 -7.62 1.59
C MET A 16 10.60 -7.06 0.88
N ALA A 17 10.33 -7.46 -0.37
CA ALA A 17 9.14 -7.01 -1.12
C ALA A 17 7.86 -7.73 -0.66
N LEU A 18 7.98 -9.00 -0.22
CA LEU A 18 6.88 -9.78 0.36
C LEU A 18 6.38 -9.22 1.70
N CYS A 19 7.25 -8.56 2.48
CA CYS A 19 6.85 -7.93 3.73
C CYS A 19 6.04 -6.66 3.46
N LEU A 20 6.37 -5.89 2.42
CA LEU A 20 5.69 -4.63 2.11
C LEU A 20 4.25 -4.85 1.63
N LEU A 21 4.00 -5.78 0.69
CA LEU A 21 2.63 -6.08 0.25
C LEU A 21 1.79 -6.71 1.38
N GLY A 22 2.38 -7.63 2.15
CA GLY A 22 1.73 -8.26 3.31
C GLY A 22 1.47 -7.29 4.48
N LEU A 23 2.30 -6.24 4.66
CA LEU A 23 2.09 -5.19 5.67
C LEU A 23 1.14 -4.08 5.20
N LEU A 24 1.09 -3.77 3.89
CA LEU A 24 0.13 -2.79 3.33
C LEU A 24 -1.33 -3.29 3.41
N LEU A 25 -1.53 -4.60 3.44
CA LEU A 25 -2.85 -5.24 3.63
C LEU A 25 -3.39 -5.17 5.07
N LEU A 26 -2.61 -4.71 6.06
CA LEU A 26 -3.10 -4.51 7.43
C LEU A 26 -3.96 -3.25 7.63
N SER A 27 -4.24 -2.48 6.57
CA SER A 27 -5.09 -1.27 6.58
C SER A 27 -6.43 -1.41 5.85
N GLN A 28 -6.89 -2.64 5.61
CA GLN A 28 -8.13 -2.93 4.87
C GLN A 28 -9.37 -2.28 5.50
N LYS A 29 -10.09 -1.48 4.70
CA LYS A 29 -11.48 -1.10 4.99
C LYS A 29 -12.40 -2.07 4.27
N LEU A 30 -12.94 -3.03 5.02
CA LEU A 30 -14.10 -3.79 4.58
C LEU A 30 -15.35 -2.91 4.74
N TYR A 31 -16.03 -2.61 3.65
CA TYR A 31 -17.36 -2.00 3.70
C TYR A 31 -18.41 -3.07 3.40
N VAL A 32 -19.41 -3.18 4.27
CA VAL A 32 -20.59 -4.04 4.08
C VAL A 32 -21.74 -3.14 3.69
N ALA A 33 -22.33 -3.34 2.51
CA ALA A 33 -23.43 -2.51 2.04
C ALA A 33 -24.68 -2.72 2.91
N GLU A 34 -25.09 -1.69 3.64
CA GLU A 34 -26.27 -1.77 4.50
C GLU A 34 -27.56 -1.84 3.66
N GLY A 35 -28.43 -2.81 3.98
CA GLY A 35 -29.75 -2.96 3.35
C GLY A 35 -29.81 -3.94 2.17
N ILE A 36 -28.68 -4.54 1.78
CA ILE A 36 -28.57 -5.53 0.69
C ILE A 36 -28.24 -6.91 1.29
N ASN A 37 -29.25 -7.59 1.82
CA ASN A 37 -29.09 -8.84 2.59
C ASN A 37 -29.66 -10.08 1.88
N GLU A 38 -29.86 -10.01 0.56
CA GLU A 38 -30.38 -11.11 -0.24
C GLU A 38 -29.24 -11.93 -0.86
N TYR A 39 -29.54 -13.13 -1.37
CA TYR A 39 -28.58 -13.99 -2.07
C TYR A 39 -28.19 -13.34 -3.41
N ILE A 40 -27.14 -12.52 -3.39
CA ILE A 40 -26.58 -11.87 -4.58
C ILE A 40 -25.80 -12.90 -5.38
N ARG A 41 -26.29 -13.20 -6.57
CA ARG A 41 -25.72 -14.19 -7.48
C ARG A 41 -24.62 -13.63 -8.36
N LEU A 42 -24.74 -12.37 -8.79
CA LEU A 42 -23.80 -11.72 -9.70
C LEU A 42 -23.50 -10.30 -9.25
N VAL A 43 -22.24 -9.89 -9.41
CA VAL A 43 -21.78 -8.51 -9.20
C VAL A 43 -20.89 -8.09 -10.35
N GLU A 44 -21.11 -6.89 -10.90
CA GLU A 44 -20.36 -6.43 -12.08
C GLU A 44 -20.20 -4.90 -12.07
N TRP A 45 -18.96 -4.42 -11.97
CA TRP A 45 -18.66 -2.98 -12.02
C TRP A 45 -18.89 -2.40 -13.42
N SER A 46 -19.40 -1.17 -13.48
CA SER A 46 -19.42 -0.42 -14.73
C SER A 46 -18.00 0.00 -15.12
N PRO A 47 -17.70 0.17 -16.44
CA PRO A 47 -16.35 0.51 -16.92
C PRO A 47 -15.82 1.87 -16.44
N ASP A 48 -16.70 2.77 -16.01
CA ASP A 48 -16.36 4.07 -15.44
C ASP A 48 -16.19 4.03 -13.90
N GLY A 49 -16.46 2.89 -13.26
CA GLY A 49 -16.36 2.70 -11.81
C GLY A 49 -17.46 3.40 -11.00
N GLN A 50 -18.43 4.05 -11.63
CA GLN A 50 -19.46 4.83 -10.92
C GLN A 50 -20.68 4.01 -10.52
N LYS A 51 -20.86 2.83 -11.13
CA LYS A 51 -22.02 1.97 -10.91
C LYS A 51 -21.58 0.54 -10.62
N LEU A 52 -22.39 -0.16 -9.83
CA LEU A 52 -22.24 -1.59 -9.59
C LEU A 52 -23.57 -2.28 -9.86
N PHE A 53 -23.58 -3.21 -10.83
CA PHE A 53 -24.73 -4.07 -11.08
C PHE A 53 -24.73 -5.21 -10.07
N VAL A 54 -25.91 -5.52 -9.51
CA VAL A 54 -26.13 -6.66 -8.62
C VAL A 54 -27.38 -7.41 -9.07
N ALA A 55 -27.27 -8.73 -9.21
CA ALA A 55 -28.40 -9.60 -9.51
C ALA A 55 -28.61 -10.63 -8.40
N TYR A 56 -29.86 -10.95 -8.13
CA TYR A 56 -30.28 -11.85 -7.06
C TYR A 56 -30.86 -13.15 -7.63
N ASP A 57 -30.93 -14.20 -6.82
CA ASP A 57 -31.54 -15.47 -7.26
C ASP A 57 -33.05 -15.37 -7.49
N ASP A 58 -33.77 -14.65 -6.61
CA ASP A 58 -35.23 -14.66 -6.53
C ASP A 58 -35.87 -13.25 -6.58
N SER A 59 -35.09 -12.21 -6.91
CA SER A 59 -35.57 -10.81 -6.94
C SER A 59 -34.94 -10.00 -8.07
N ASP A 60 -35.54 -8.84 -8.37
CA ASP A 60 -35.14 -7.95 -9.45
C ASP A 60 -33.69 -7.47 -9.28
N ALA A 61 -32.91 -7.51 -10.36
CA ALA A 61 -31.58 -6.95 -10.36
C ALA A 61 -31.59 -5.42 -10.18
N GLN A 62 -30.50 -4.88 -9.65
CA GLN A 62 -30.34 -3.47 -9.30
C GLN A 62 -29.01 -2.91 -9.83
N VAL A 63 -28.94 -1.59 -9.90
CA VAL A 63 -27.69 -0.85 -10.10
C VAL A 63 -27.52 0.11 -8.93
N LEU A 64 -26.34 0.03 -8.31
CA LEU A 64 -25.94 0.83 -7.16
C LEU A 64 -25.01 1.96 -7.59
N ASP A 65 -25.09 3.09 -6.90
CA ASP A 65 -24.07 4.14 -6.94
C ASP A 65 -22.86 3.70 -6.10
N THR A 66 -21.65 3.78 -6.63
CA THR A 66 -20.46 3.20 -5.96
C THR A 66 -19.86 4.11 -4.88
N SER A 67 -20.28 5.38 -4.81
CA SER A 67 -19.87 6.28 -3.73
C SER A 67 -20.65 6.04 -2.44
N THR A 68 -21.87 5.51 -2.56
CA THR A 68 -22.80 5.29 -1.44
C THR A 68 -23.24 3.84 -1.27
N PHE A 69 -23.01 3.00 -2.29
CA PHE A 69 -23.56 1.65 -2.46
C PHE A 69 -25.08 1.56 -2.27
N GLN A 70 -25.79 2.65 -2.58
CA GLN A 70 -27.24 2.71 -2.54
C GLN A 70 -27.85 2.49 -3.94
N PRO A 71 -29.01 1.83 -4.05
CA PRO A 71 -29.65 1.61 -5.35
C PRO A 71 -30.03 2.93 -6.05
N ILE A 72 -29.56 3.10 -7.29
CA ILE A 72 -29.97 4.16 -8.21
C ILE A 72 -30.95 3.66 -9.28
N ILE A 73 -30.89 2.36 -9.61
CA ILE A 73 -31.91 1.65 -10.38
C ILE A 73 -32.35 0.46 -9.52
N THR A 74 -33.64 0.44 -9.16
CA THR A 74 -34.19 -0.48 -8.16
C THR A 74 -34.82 -1.74 -8.74
N THR A 75 -35.13 -1.75 -10.03
CA THR A 75 -35.68 -2.90 -10.74
C THR A 75 -35.17 -2.91 -12.18
N ILE A 76 -34.44 -3.96 -12.54
CA ILE A 76 -34.08 -4.30 -13.91
C ILE A 76 -34.71 -5.66 -14.23
N SER A 77 -35.97 -5.61 -14.66
CA SER A 77 -36.84 -6.74 -15.06
C SER A 77 -37.16 -7.79 -13.97
N PRO A 78 -38.44 -8.02 -13.62
CA PRO A 78 -38.80 -8.76 -12.41
C PRO A 78 -38.79 -10.30 -12.44
N ASP A 79 -38.14 -10.94 -13.43
CA ASP A 79 -38.15 -12.42 -13.55
C ASP A 79 -36.82 -12.99 -14.09
N ILE A 80 -35.74 -12.22 -14.06
CA ILE A 80 -34.46 -12.62 -14.65
C ILE A 80 -33.61 -13.38 -13.62
N ALA A 81 -33.56 -14.71 -13.72
CA ALA A 81 -32.49 -15.49 -13.10
C ALA A 81 -31.20 -15.31 -13.92
N ALA A 82 -30.52 -14.18 -13.72
CA ALA A 82 -29.33 -13.81 -14.48
C ALA A 82 -28.18 -14.77 -14.15
N ARG A 83 -27.53 -15.32 -15.18
CA ARG A 83 -26.33 -16.16 -15.08
C ARG A 83 -25.06 -15.45 -15.52
N ALA A 84 -25.20 -14.44 -16.36
CA ALA A 84 -24.13 -13.55 -16.78
C ALA A 84 -24.71 -12.14 -16.99
N ALA A 85 -23.90 -11.15 -16.69
CA ALA A 85 -24.11 -9.76 -17.07
C ALA A 85 -22.82 -9.24 -17.70
N SER A 86 -22.91 -8.19 -18.52
CA SER A 86 -21.72 -7.53 -19.04
C SER A 86 -22.08 -6.12 -19.49
N TRP A 87 -21.32 -5.14 -19.03
CA TRP A 87 -21.45 -3.75 -19.44
C TRP A 87 -20.85 -3.54 -20.84
N SER A 88 -21.47 -2.69 -21.66
CA SER A 88 -20.78 -2.18 -22.85
C SER A 88 -19.56 -1.37 -22.39
N PRO A 89 -18.40 -1.49 -23.06
CA PRO A 89 -17.18 -0.75 -22.67
C PRO A 89 -17.35 0.77 -22.57
N ASP A 90 -18.28 1.37 -23.31
CA ASP A 90 -18.64 2.79 -23.19
C ASP A 90 -19.56 3.13 -22.00
N GLY A 91 -19.95 2.13 -21.21
CA GLY A 91 -20.80 2.24 -20.02
C GLY A 91 -22.27 2.54 -20.30
N SER A 92 -22.67 2.68 -21.56
CA SER A 92 -24.02 3.14 -21.93
C SER A 92 -25.08 2.05 -21.83
N LEU A 93 -24.69 0.78 -21.97
CA LEU A 93 -25.58 -0.37 -22.01
C LEU A 93 -25.14 -1.47 -21.04
N LEU A 94 -26.10 -2.27 -20.61
CA LEU A 94 -25.88 -3.48 -19.84
C LEU A 94 -26.59 -4.64 -20.53
N ALA A 95 -25.85 -5.70 -20.87
CA ALA A 95 -26.40 -6.94 -21.35
C ALA A 95 -26.57 -7.90 -20.17
N ILE A 96 -27.75 -8.53 -20.06
CA ILE A 96 -28.07 -9.46 -18.97
C ILE A 96 -28.67 -10.71 -19.57
N SER A 97 -28.13 -11.88 -19.20
CA SER A 97 -28.67 -13.17 -19.64
C SER A 97 -30.02 -13.40 -18.99
N ASP A 98 -30.99 -13.89 -19.76
CA ASP A 98 -32.29 -14.28 -19.27
C ASP A 98 -32.52 -15.78 -19.47
N SER A 99 -33.12 -16.42 -18.46
CA SER A 99 -33.34 -17.87 -18.45
C SER A 99 -34.47 -18.34 -19.38
N TYR A 100 -35.24 -17.45 -20.00
CA TYR A 100 -36.38 -17.79 -20.86
C TYR A 100 -36.25 -17.25 -22.28
N ILE A 101 -35.72 -16.04 -22.46
CA ILE A 101 -35.64 -15.36 -23.76
C ILE A 101 -34.22 -15.33 -24.34
N GLY A 102 -33.17 -15.41 -23.54
CA GLY A 102 -31.79 -15.37 -24.02
C GLY A 102 -31.01 -14.20 -23.42
N VAL A 103 -31.13 -13.00 -23.98
CA VAL A 103 -30.43 -11.80 -23.47
C VAL A 103 -31.31 -10.56 -23.54
N VAL A 104 -31.29 -9.73 -22.50
CA VAL A 104 -31.85 -8.37 -22.53
C VAL A 104 -30.73 -7.33 -22.56
N ILE A 105 -30.93 -6.27 -23.35
CA ILE A 105 -30.05 -5.10 -23.40
C ILE A 105 -30.78 -3.93 -22.73
N VAL A 106 -30.13 -3.32 -21.75
CA VAL A 106 -30.71 -2.33 -20.87
C VAL A 106 -29.93 -1.02 -20.97
N ASP A 107 -30.63 0.11 -20.97
CA ASP A 107 -30.06 1.45 -20.84
C ASP A 107 -29.52 1.63 -19.41
N SER A 108 -28.23 1.89 -19.28
CA SER A 108 -27.61 1.97 -17.95
C SER A 108 -27.96 3.22 -17.15
N ALA A 109 -28.53 4.25 -17.77
CA ALA A 109 -28.89 5.48 -17.10
C ALA A 109 -30.24 5.38 -16.38
N ASN A 110 -31.14 4.52 -16.87
CA ASN A 110 -32.52 4.47 -16.39
C ASN A 110 -33.10 3.05 -16.21
N GLY A 111 -32.38 1.99 -16.61
CA GLY A 111 -32.80 0.61 -16.44
C GLY A 111 -33.83 0.13 -17.47
N ALA A 112 -34.13 0.92 -18.51
CA ALA A 112 -35.10 0.54 -19.53
C ALA A 112 -34.55 -0.53 -20.47
N ILE A 113 -35.35 -1.57 -20.75
CA ILE A 113 -35.03 -2.57 -21.77
C ILE A 113 -35.08 -1.91 -23.14
N ILE A 114 -33.94 -1.87 -23.82
CA ILE A 114 -33.79 -1.36 -25.18
C ILE A 114 -34.05 -2.49 -26.19
N ARG A 115 -33.58 -3.71 -25.90
CA ARG A 115 -33.71 -4.88 -26.78
C ARG A 115 -33.86 -6.17 -25.99
N GLU A 116 -34.61 -7.10 -26.59
CA GLU A 116 -34.66 -8.51 -26.22
C GLU A 116 -34.10 -9.31 -27.39
N ILE A 117 -33.03 -10.07 -27.13
CA ILE A 117 -32.38 -10.92 -28.12
C ILE A 117 -32.79 -12.36 -27.82
N TYR A 118 -33.60 -12.90 -28.74
CA TYR A 118 -34.15 -14.24 -28.62
C TYR A 118 -33.15 -15.29 -29.12
N ALA A 119 -32.67 -16.14 -28.22
CA ALA A 119 -31.85 -17.31 -28.54
C ALA A 119 -32.63 -18.60 -28.22
N ASP A 120 -32.39 -19.67 -28.99
CA ASP A 120 -33.00 -21.00 -28.78
C ASP A 120 -32.37 -21.73 -27.57
N GLY A 121 -32.30 -21.08 -26.40
CA GLY A 121 -31.72 -21.65 -25.19
C GLY A 121 -31.31 -20.61 -24.14
N PHE A 122 -30.69 -21.11 -23.07
CA PHE A 122 -30.20 -20.28 -21.98
C PHE A 122 -28.85 -19.68 -22.37
N ALA A 123 -28.70 -18.35 -22.30
CA ALA A 123 -27.39 -17.72 -22.39
C ALA A 123 -26.64 -17.94 -21.06
N GLU A 124 -25.42 -18.50 -21.12
CA GLU A 124 -24.63 -18.84 -19.94
C GLU A 124 -23.39 -17.95 -19.78
N ALA A 125 -22.91 -17.34 -20.87
CA ALA A 125 -21.83 -16.35 -20.82
C ALA A 125 -22.05 -15.24 -21.85
N LEU A 126 -21.67 -14.02 -21.48
CA LEU A 126 -21.77 -12.81 -22.29
C LEU A 126 -20.40 -12.12 -22.34
N SER A 127 -20.06 -11.53 -23.48
CA SER A 127 -18.88 -10.68 -23.58
C SER A 127 -19.08 -9.62 -24.65
N TRP A 128 -19.01 -8.34 -24.25
CA TRP A 128 -19.02 -7.22 -25.19
C TRP A 128 -17.69 -7.10 -25.92
N HIS A 129 -17.76 -6.77 -27.19
CA HIS A 129 -16.58 -6.39 -27.95
C HIS A 129 -16.05 -5.03 -27.44
N PRO A 130 -14.72 -4.81 -27.36
CA PRO A 130 -14.11 -3.62 -26.73
C PRO A 130 -14.55 -2.25 -27.30
N ASN A 131 -15.07 -2.19 -28.52
CA ASN A 131 -15.59 -0.95 -29.13
C ASN A 131 -17.11 -0.74 -28.90
N SER A 132 -17.77 -1.60 -28.13
CA SER A 132 -19.22 -1.59 -27.82
C SER A 132 -20.18 -1.87 -29.00
N ASP A 133 -19.72 -2.31 -30.17
CA ASP A 133 -20.60 -2.53 -31.34
C ASP A 133 -21.16 -3.96 -31.49
N LEU A 134 -20.52 -4.93 -30.83
CA LEU A 134 -20.86 -6.35 -30.91
C LEU A 134 -20.98 -6.96 -29.52
N LEU A 135 -21.88 -7.94 -29.41
CA LEU A 135 -22.03 -8.78 -28.22
C LEU A 135 -21.84 -10.24 -28.62
N ALA A 136 -20.90 -10.91 -27.97
CA ALA A 136 -20.75 -12.36 -28.07
C ALA A 136 -21.53 -13.03 -26.94
N THR A 137 -22.24 -14.11 -27.28
CA THR A 137 -23.04 -14.88 -26.33
C THR A 137 -22.77 -16.37 -26.51
N HIS A 138 -22.56 -17.08 -25.41
CA HIS A 138 -22.65 -18.53 -25.41
C HIS A 138 -24.04 -18.95 -24.93
N TYR A 139 -24.70 -19.83 -25.68
CA TYR A 139 -25.95 -20.45 -25.26
C TYR A 139 -25.90 -21.97 -25.37
N ARG A 140 -26.68 -22.60 -24.49
CA ARG A 140 -26.85 -24.03 -24.42
C ARG A 140 -28.26 -24.41 -24.89
N LYS A 141 -28.33 -25.10 -26.02
CA LYS A 141 -29.58 -25.63 -26.56
C LYS A 141 -29.82 -27.04 -26.02
N HIS A 142 -30.89 -27.21 -25.25
CA HIS A 142 -31.31 -28.51 -24.73
C HIS A 142 -32.12 -29.25 -25.81
N SER A 143 -31.54 -30.26 -26.45
CA SER A 143 -32.26 -31.13 -27.38
C SER A 143 -31.94 -32.62 -27.15
N GLY A 144 -32.81 -33.32 -26.43
CA GLY A 144 -32.60 -34.73 -26.09
C GLY A 144 -31.58 -34.95 -24.98
N SER A 145 -30.75 -35.99 -25.07
CA SER A 145 -29.78 -36.38 -24.02
C SER A 145 -28.43 -35.68 -24.10
N ALA A 146 -28.17 -34.89 -25.15
CA ALA A 146 -26.91 -34.17 -25.34
C ALA A 146 -27.17 -32.67 -25.49
N SER A 147 -26.32 -31.85 -24.88
CA SER A 147 -26.41 -30.38 -24.98
C SER A 147 -25.60 -29.89 -26.17
N GLN A 148 -26.19 -29.00 -26.97
CA GLN A 148 -25.48 -28.34 -28.07
C GLN A 148 -25.06 -26.94 -27.62
N HIS A 149 -23.77 -26.63 -27.76
CA HIS A 149 -23.20 -25.35 -27.39
C HIS A 149 -22.98 -24.51 -28.63
N TYR A 150 -23.37 -23.25 -28.56
CA TYR A 150 -23.26 -22.32 -29.66
C TYR A 150 -22.68 -21.00 -29.17
N ILE A 151 -21.81 -20.42 -29.98
CA ILE A 151 -21.34 -19.05 -29.80
C ILE A 151 -21.97 -18.21 -30.92
N ASN A 152 -22.66 -17.15 -30.52
CA ASN A 152 -23.24 -16.18 -31.43
C ASN A 152 -22.59 -14.82 -31.23
N ILE A 153 -22.51 -14.06 -32.32
CA ILE A 153 -22.13 -12.65 -32.34
C ILE A 153 -23.32 -11.86 -32.86
N TRP A 154 -23.73 -10.85 -32.10
CA TRP A 154 -24.90 -10.03 -32.37
C TRP A 154 -24.53 -8.57 -32.51
N ASN A 155 -25.31 -7.83 -33.28
CA ASN A 155 -25.43 -6.39 -33.09
C ASN A 155 -26.44 -6.14 -31.96
N PRO A 156 -26.01 -5.60 -30.82
CA PRO A 156 -26.87 -5.47 -29.63
C PRO A 156 -27.88 -4.33 -29.75
N LEU A 157 -27.64 -3.36 -30.64
CA LEU A 157 -28.56 -2.23 -30.87
C LEU A 157 -29.73 -2.58 -31.77
N ASN A 158 -29.60 -3.51 -32.71
CA ASN A 158 -30.72 -3.89 -33.58
C ASN A 158 -31.18 -5.35 -33.36
N GLY A 159 -30.44 -6.14 -32.58
CA GLY A 159 -30.73 -7.55 -32.29
C GLY A 159 -30.39 -8.50 -33.45
N GLU A 160 -29.64 -8.04 -34.45
CA GLU A 160 -29.27 -8.84 -35.62
C GLU A 160 -28.20 -9.87 -35.24
N LEU A 161 -28.47 -11.14 -35.58
CA LEU A 161 -27.50 -12.22 -35.49
C LEU A 161 -26.51 -12.11 -36.67
N ILE A 162 -25.24 -11.90 -36.37
CA ILE A 162 -24.19 -11.72 -37.39
C ILE A 162 -23.50 -13.06 -37.68
N ILE A 163 -23.04 -13.76 -36.65
CA ILE A 163 -22.39 -15.08 -36.76
C ILE A 163 -22.99 -16.01 -35.70
N SER A 164 -23.16 -17.29 -36.06
CA SER A 164 -23.58 -18.35 -35.16
C SER A 164 -22.83 -19.62 -35.52
N GLU A 165 -22.06 -20.17 -34.59
CA GLU A 165 -21.30 -21.40 -34.79
C GLU A 165 -21.54 -22.39 -33.65
N GLN A 166 -21.69 -23.67 -34.00
CA GLN A 166 -21.80 -24.73 -33.00
C GLN A 166 -20.40 -25.17 -32.58
N ILE A 167 -20.08 -25.01 -31.30
CA ILE A 167 -18.79 -25.44 -30.75
C ILE A 167 -18.97 -26.78 -30.06
N SER A 168 -18.13 -27.75 -30.40
CA SER A 168 -18.18 -29.11 -29.83
C SER A 168 -16.94 -29.38 -29.00
N PHE A 169 -17.17 -29.72 -27.73
CA PHE A 169 -16.16 -30.08 -26.73
C PHE A 169 -16.43 -31.50 -26.22
N GLY A 170 -16.50 -32.47 -27.14
CA GLY A 170 -16.83 -33.85 -26.79
C GLY A 170 -18.25 -34.06 -26.30
N GLU A 171 -18.55 -35.27 -25.79
CA GLU A 171 -19.91 -35.67 -25.43
C GLU A 171 -20.43 -35.01 -24.13
N ASN A 172 -19.55 -34.48 -23.26
CA ASN A 172 -19.92 -33.93 -21.95
C ASN A 172 -19.29 -32.56 -21.59
N GLY A 173 -18.53 -31.93 -22.49
CA GLY A 173 -17.90 -30.63 -22.22
C GLY A 173 -18.91 -29.48 -22.26
N ASN A 174 -19.08 -28.76 -21.13
CA ASN A 174 -19.86 -27.54 -21.07
C ASN A 174 -18.96 -26.32 -21.21
N ILE A 175 -19.39 -25.34 -22.00
CA ILE A 175 -18.76 -24.01 -22.01
C ILE A 175 -19.10 -23.27 -20.72
N THR A 176 -18.10 -22.65 -20.11
CA THR A 176 -18.25 -21.96 -18.81
C THR A 176 -17.90 -20.48 -18.87
N THR A 177 -17.06 -20.05 -19.80
CA THR A 177 -16.64 -18.65 -19.95
C THR A 177 -16.55 -18.27 -21.42
N LEU A 178 -16.77 -16.98 -21.69
CA LEU A 178 -16.61 -16.36 -22.98
C LEU A 178 -16.00 -14.96 -22.77
N ALA A 179 -14.88 -14.65 -23.42
CA ALA A 179 -14.25 -13.34 -23.28
C ALA A 179 -13.57 -12.88 -24.58
N TRP A 180 -13.95 -11.70 -25.07
CA TRP A 180 -13.13 -10.97 -26.04
C TRP A 180 -11.79 -10.61 -25.43
N ASN A 181 -10.74 -10.64 -26.25
CA ASN A 181 -9.48 -10.03 -25.83
C ASN A 181 -9.61 -8.49 -25.86
N PRO A 182 -8.75 -7.75 -25.14
CA PRO A 182 -8.87 -6.29 -24.99
C PRO A 182 -8.85 -5.48 -26.29
N ASN A 183 -8.24 -6.00 -27.36
CA ASN A 183 -8.20 -5.34 -28.67
C ASN A 183 -9.30 -5.82 -29.64
N GLY A 184 -10.12 -6.79 -29.24
CA GLY A 184 -11.25 -7.30 -30.02
C GLY A 184 -10.89 -8.23 -31.18
N SER A 185 -9.62 -8.60 -31.36
CA SER A 185 -9.21 -9.46 -32.46
C SER A 185 -9.47 -10.95 -32.25
N LEU A 186 -9.70 -11.38 -30.99
CA LEU A 186 -9.87 -12.78 -30.62
C LEU A 186 -11.03 -12.95 -29.63
N LEU A 187 -11.65 -14.12 -29.70
CA LEU A 187 -12.64 -14.57 -28.72
C LEU A 187 -12.13 -15.84 -28.05
N ALA A 188 -12.11 -15.88 -26.73
CA ALA A 188 -11.70 -17.06 -25.97
C ALA A 188 -12.89 -17.69 -25.23
N THR A 189 -12.87 -19.01 -25.13
CA THR A 189 -13.88 -19.77 -24.39
C THR A 189 -13.26 -21.00 -23.72
N THR A 190 -13.83 -21.43 -22.58
CA THR A 190 -13.38 -22.60 -21.80
C THR A 190 -14.41 -23.70 -21.81
N ALA A 191 -13.96 -24.95 -21.71
CA ALA A 191 -14.83 -26.11 -21.54
C ALA A 191 -14.36 -27.08 -20.44
N THR A 192 -15.34 -27.63 -19.71
CA THR A 192 -15.16 -28.51 -18.52
C THR A 192 -14.39 -29.81 -18.76
N GLU A 193 -14.11 -30.20 -20.00
CA GLU A 193 -13.38 -31.45 -20.32
C GLU A 193 -12.23 -31.31 -21.33
N TYR A 194 -12.01 -30.14 -21.94
CA TYR A 194 -11.11 -30.01 -23.10
C TYR A 194 -10.07 -28.89 -23.03
N GLY A 195 -10.26 -27.89 -22.19
CA GLY A 195 -9.34 -26.75 -22.06
C GLY A 195 -9.95 -25.44 -22.53
N ALA A 196 -9.13 -24.53 -23.07
CA ALA A 196 -9.59 -23.26 -23.64
C ALA A 196 -9.40 -23.22 -25.17
N LEU A 197 -10.39 -22.72 -25.90
CA LEU A 197 -10.32 -22.43 -27.33
C LEU A 197 -10.17 -20.93 -27.57
N ILE A 198 -9.29 -20.60 -28.50
CA ILE A 198 -9.14 -19.26 -29.05
C ILE A 198 -9.67 -19.28 -30.48
N LEU A 199 -10.61 -18.39 -30.77
CA LEU A 199 -11.39 -18.35 -32.00
C LEU A 199 -11.17 -17.04 -32.75
N ASP A 200 -11.25 -17.11 -34.08
CA ASP A 200 -11.37 -15.91 -34.91
C ASP A 200 -12.82 -15.42 -34.89
N PRO A 201 -13.11 -14.21 -34.39
CA PRO A 201 -14.47 -13.69 -34.32
C PRO A 201 -15.12 -13.44 -35.69
N ASN A 202 -14.35 -13.34 -36.77
CA ASN A 202 -14.88 -13.16 -38.13
C ASN A 202 -15.30 -14.50 -38.78
N ASP A 203 -14.79 -15.61 -38.26
CA ASP A 203 -15.14 -16.97 -38.65
C ASP A 203 -14.93 -17.91 -37.46
N LEU A 204 -15.98 -18.08 -36.65
CA LEU A 204 -15.92 -18.89 -35.42
C LEU A 204 -15.62 -20.37 -35.67
N SER A 205 -15.67 -20.85 -36.91
CA SER A 205 -15.23 -22.20 -37.27
C SER A 205 -13.70 -22.35 -37.27
N LEU A 206 -12.98 -21.22 -37.35
CA LEU A 206 -11.53 -21.17 -37.34
C LEU A 206 -11.00 -21.15 -35.90
N GLN A 207 -10.49 -22.29 -35.46
CA GLN A 207 -9.73 -22.39 -34.21
C GLN A 207 -8.33 -21.82 -34.44
N VAL A 208 -8.04 -20.69 -33.78
CA VAL A 208 -6.72 -20.05 -33.80
C VAL A 208 -5.74 -20.84 -32.95
N GLN A 209 -6.18 -21.29 -31.77
CA GLN A 209 -5.38 -22.10 -30.85
C GLN A 209 -6.26 -22.94 -29.92
N LEU A 210 -5.82 -24.16 -29.62
CA LEU A 210 -6.32 -24.96 -28.50
C LEU A 210 -5.28 -24.94 -27.37
N LEU A 211 -5.72 -24.51 -26.19
CA LEU A 211 -4.94 -24.55 -24.96
C LEU A 211 -5.40 -25.78 -24.18
N GLU A 212 -4.71 -26.90 -24.39
CA GLU A 212 -5.08 -28.17 -23.77
C GLU A 212 -5.09 -28.07 -22.24
N GLY A 213 -6.02 -28.81 -21.64
CA GLY A 213 -6.17 -28.98 -20.21
C GLY A 213 -4.93 -29.50 -19.46
N ALA A 214 -4.99 -29.57 -18.13
CA ALA A 214 -3.93 -30.23 -17.35
C ALA A 214 -4.03 -31.74 -17.40
N GLU A 215 -2.90 -32.45 -17.47
CA GLU A 215 -2.84 -33.84 -17.05
C GLU A 215 -2.82 -33.89 -15.52
N SER A 216 -3.64 -34.74 -14.90
CA SER A 216 -3.59 -34.93 -13.44
C SER A 216 -2.29 -35.65 -13.04
N PRO A 217 -1.49 -35.13 -12.09
CA PRO A 217 -0.34 -35.86 -11.55
C PRO A 217 -0.74 -37.14 -10.79
N HIS A 218 -2.03 -37.32 -10.49
CA HIS A 218 -2.56 -38.37 -9.62
C HIS A 218 -3.50 -39.37 -10.34
N ALA A 219 -3.70 -39.24 -11.65
CA ALA A 219 -4.51 -40.18 -12.43
C ALA A 219 -3.73 -41.49 -12.68
N GLN A 220 -3.79 -42.41 -11.73
CA GLN A 220 -3.39 -43.79 -12.00
C GLN A 220 -4.38 -44.43 -12.99
N ASN A 221 -3.98 -44.53 -14.25
CA ASN A 221 -4.54 -45.38 -15.33
C ASN A 221 -5.71 -44.88 -16.20
N THR A 222 -5.99 -43.59 -16.29
CA THR A 222 -6.80 -43.04 -17.41
C THR A 222 -6.32 -41.64 -17.76
N VAL A 223 -5.99 -41.40 -19.03
CA VAL A 223 -5.75 -40.05 -19.58
C VAL A 223 -7.10 -39.34 -19.63
N SER A 224 -7.51 -38.78 -18.49
CA SER A 224 -8.62 -37.82 -18.45
C SER A 224 -8.00 -36.45 -18.67
N ILE A 225 -8.27 -35.87 -19.82
CA ILE A 225 -8.00 -34.47 -20.13
C ILE A 225 -8.87 -33.61 -19.19
N ASN A 226 -8.24 -32.75 -18.39
CA ASN A 226 -8.94 -31.96 -17.37
C ASN A 226 -9.41 -30.64 -17.96
N GLY A 227 -10.70 -30.30 -17.84
CA GLY A 227 -11.17 -29.04 -18.40
C GLY A 227 -10.84 -27.80 -17.59
N THR A 228 -11.04 -26.68 -18.27
CA THR A 228 -10.88 -25.33 -17.75
C THR A 228 -12.26 -24.79 -17.41
N LEU A 229 -12.40 -24.21 -16.22
CA LEU A 229 -13.65 -23.62 -15.71
C LEU A 229 -13.73 -22.12 -15.94
N SER A 230 -12.60 -21.42 -15.92
CA SER A 230 -12.58 -19.96 -16.08
C SER A 230 -11.36 -19.50 -16.83
N LEU A 231 -11.48 -18.37 -17.51
CA LEU A 231 -10.37 -17.63 -18.08
C LEU A 231 -10.51 -16.13 -17.83
N SER A 232 -9.39 -15.40 -17.92
CA SER A 232 -9.37 -13.93 -17.95
C SER A 232 -8.14 -13.46 -18.69
N TRP A 233 -8.32 -12.51 -19.61
CA TRP A 233 -7.21 -11.77 -20.21
C TRP A 233 -6.64 -10.79 -19.18
N ASN A 234 -5.36 -10.47 -19.28
CA ASN A 234 -4.81 -9.29 -18.62
C ASN A 234 -5.19 -8.02 -19.42
N HIS A 235 -4.93 -6.85 -18.84
CA HIS A 235 -5.37 -5.56 -19.37
C HIS A 235 -4.97 -5.30 -20.84
N ASP A 236 -3.73 -5.63 -21.22
CA ASP A 236 -3.21 -5.38 -22.57
C ASP A 236 -3.41 -6.57 -23.53
N GLY A 237 -3.96 -7.68 -23.05
CA GLY A 237 -4.21 -8.89 -23.82
C GLY A 237 -2.95 -9.68 -24.18
N THR A 238 -1.80 -9.35 -23.60
CA THR A 238 -0.53 -10.08 -23.81
C THR A 238 -0.48 -11.40 -23.03
N LEU A 239 -1.31 -11.53 -21.99
CA LEU A 239 -1.42 -12.72 -21.16
C LEU A 239 -2.89 -13.19 -21.06
N LEU A 240 -3.05 -14.50 -20.95
CA LEU A 240 -4.33 -15.14 -20.64
C LEU A 240 -4.14 -16.04 -19.42
N ALA A 241 -4.96 -15.85 -18.38
CA ALA A 241 -5.06 -16.79 -17.27
C ALA A 241 -6.17 -17.82 -17.53
N THR A 242 -5.93 -19.07 -17.14
CA THR A 242 -6.93 -20.15 -17.19
C THR A 242 -6.89 -20.97 -15.90
N GLY A 243 -8.05 -21.34 -15.38
CA GLY A 243 -8.20 -22.13 -14.16
C GLY A 243 -8.97 -23.43 -14.39
N SER A 244 -8.54 -24.52 -13.75
CA SER A 244 -9.13 -25.85 -13.95
C SER A 244 -10.05 -26.32 -12.84
N THR A 245 -10.78 -27.41 -13.10
CA THR A 245 -11.56 -28.18 -12.12
C THR A 245 -10.72 -28.83 -11.00
N TYR A 246 -9.39 -28.72 -11.05
CA TYR A 246 -8.49 -29.29 -10.04
C TYR A 246 -7.58 -28.24 -9.40
N GLY A 247 -7.93 -26.96 -9.51
CA GLY A 247 -7.20 -25.88 -8.83
C GLY A 247 -5.98 -25.40 -9.60
N ILE A 248 -5.79 -25.84 -10.84
CA ILE A 248 -4.59 -25.52 -11.62
C ILE A 248 -4.81 -24.19 -12.33
N LEU A 249 -4.06 -23.18 -11.90
CA LEU A 249 -3.91 -21.90 -12.61
C LEU A 249 -2.77 -22.00 -13.63
N ARG A 250 -3.00 -21.48 -14.83
CA ARG A 250 -1.97 -21.30 -15.87
C ARG A 250 -2.03 -19.92 -16.47
N ILE A 251 -0.86 -19.40 -16.80
CA ILE A 251 -0.69 -18.16 -17.54
C ILE A 251 -0.06 -18.47 -18.90
N TRP A 252 -0.68 -17.96 -19.96
CA TRP A 252 -0.30 -18.16 -21.35
C TRP A 252 0.15 -16.84 -21.97
N ASP A 253 1.29 -16.85 -22.64
CA ASP A 253 1.72 -15.75 -23.52
C ASP A 253 0.88 -15.79 -24.79
N THR A 254 0.19 -14.71 -25.15
CA THR A 254 -0.80 -14.73 -26.24
C THR A 254 -0.16 -14.53 -27.62
N ASN A 255 1.10 -14.12 -27.69
CA ASN A 255 1.86 -14.02 -28.93
C ASN A 255 2.39 -15.38 -29.39
N THR A 256 2.78 -16.22 -28.43
CA THR A 256 3.42 -17.51 -28.68
C THR A 256 2.54 -18.71 -28.33
N TRP A 257 1.46 -18.48 -27.57
CA TRP A 257 0.62 -19.49 -26.94
C TRP A 257 1.39 -20.51 -26.09
N GLN A 258 2.56 -20.10 -25.59
CA GLN A 258 3.35 -20.91 -24.67
C GLN A 258 2.93 -20.60 -23.24
N GLN A 259 2.82 -21.66 -22.44
CA GLN A 259 2.61 -21.54 -21.00
C GLN A 259 3.86 -20.96 -20.35
N ILE A 260 3.70 -19.91 -19.54
CA ILE A 260 4.81 -19.20 -18.90
C ILE A 260 5.18 -19.85 -17.54
N ASP A 261 4.23 -20.43 -16.80
CA ASP A 261 4.50 -21.06 -15.49
C ASP A 261 3.45 -22.13 -15.05
N PHE A 262 3.76 -23.00 -14.06
CA PHE A 262 2.91 -24.11 -13.56
C PHE A 262 2.46 -23.98 -12.08
N SER A 263 1.13 -24.10 -11.89
CA SER A 263 0.30 -24.45 -10.71
C SER A 263 0.84 -24.27 -9.28
N LEU A 264 0.06 -23.52 -8.50
CA LEU A 264 -0.13 -23.78 -7.08
C LEU A 264 -0.97 -25.06 -6.91
N LEU A 265 -0.49 -25.99 -6.09
CA LEU A 265 -1.36 -26.80 -5.23
C LEU A 265 -1.13 -26.21 -3.84
N PRO A 266 -2.16 -25.95 -3.02
CA PRO A 266 -1.90 -25.56 -1.65
C PRO A 266 -1.07 -26.64 -0.95
N GLU A 267 -0.12 -26.21 -0.12
CA GLU A 267 0.73 -27.07 0.70
C GLU A 267 -0.10 -28.11 1.49
N GLU A 268 0.56 -29.20 1.90
CA GLU A 268 -0.05 -30.33 2.63
C GLU A 268 -1.03 -29.88 3.72
N GLY A 269 -2.34 -30.11 3.52
CA GLY A 269 -3.35 -29.84 4.55
C GLY A 269 -4.78 -29.58 4.07
N LEU A 270 -4.98 -29.19 2.81
CA LEU A 270 -6.32 -28.98 2.23
C LEU A 270 -6.85 -30.25 1.54
N ASN A 271 -8.14 -30.52 1.71
CA ASN A 271 -8.82 -31.68 1.14
C ASN A 271 -9.03 -31.44 -0.37
N LEU A 272 -8.41 -32.27 -1.22
CA LEU A 272 -8.33 -32.07 -2.68
C LEU A 272 -9.70 -32.09 -3.41
N SER A 273 -10.79 -32.40 -2.72
CA SER A 273 -12.16 -32.39 -3.26
C SER A 273 -12.84 -31.01 -3.25
N GLN A 274 -12.14 -29.93 -2.86
CA GLN A 274 -12.69 -28.56 -2.72
C GLN A 274 -11.97 -27.52 -3.60
N ILE A 275 -11.16 -27.95 -4.58
CA ILE A 275 -10.20 -27.07 -5.26
C ILE A 275 -10.59 -26.88 -6.73
N GLU A 276 -11.70 -26.19 -6.97
CA GLU A 276 -12.12 -25.76 -8.30
C GLU A 276 -11.81 -24.27 -8.48
N VAL A 277 -11.32 -23.88 -9.66
CA VAL A 277 -11.19 -22.45 -10.02
C VAL A 277 -12.46 -22.01 -10.75
N GLU A 278 -13.48 -21.64 -9.99
CA GLU A 278 -14.82 -21.33 -10.52
C GLU A 278 -14.86 -20.01 -11.31
N LYS A 279 -14.10 -19.00 -10.88
CA LYS A 279 -13.96 -17.72 -11.57
C LYS A 279 -12.55 -17.15 -11.38
N ILE A 280 -12.01 -16.54 -12.42
CA ILE A 280 -10.75 -15.78 -12.42
C ILE A 280 -11.03 -14.41 -13.01
N GLU A 281 -10.50 -13.37 -12.39
CA GLU A 281 -10.32 -12.08 -13.04
C GLU A 281 -8.92 -11.54 -12.77
N TRP A 282 -8.26 -11.06 -13.82
CA TRP A 282 -7.10 -10.19 -13.67
C TRP A 282 -7.56 -8.85 -13.11
N ASN A 283 -6.77 -8.29 -12.21
CA ASN A 283 -6.94 -6.91 -11.83
C ASN A 283 -6.69 -6.01 -13.07
N PRO A 284 -7.55 -5.01 -13.33
CA PRO A 284 -7.43 -4.17 -14.53
C PRO A 284 -6.18 -3.30 -14.60
N THR A 285 -5.55 -2.98 -13.47
CA THR A 285 -4.41 -2.03 -13.38
C THR A 285 -3.18 -2.62 -12.70
N GLN A 286 -3.32 -3.75 -12.00
CA GLN A 286 -2.28 -4.38 -11.20
C GLN A 286 -1.86 -5.75 -11.73
N SER A 287 -0.65 -6.17 -11.40
CA SER A 287 -0.20 -7.57 -11.53
C SER A 287 -0.84 -8.46 -10.44
N LEU A 288 -2.17 -8.43 -10.30
CA LEU A 288 -2.95 -9.27 -9.39
C LEU A 288 -3.93 -10.16 -10.13
N ILE A 289 -4.19 -11.34 -9.59
CA ILE A 289 -5.24 -12.25 -10.05
C ILE A 289 -6.14 -12.60 -8.86
N ALA A 290 -7.44 -12.38 -9.01
CA ALA A 290 -8.45 -12.85 -8.07
C ALA A 290 -9.04 -14.18 -8.55
N ILE A 291 -9.22 -15.11 -7.62
CA ILE A 291 -9.69 -16.46 -7.89
C ILE A 291 -10.79 -16.82 -6.89
N LYS A 292 -11.97 -17.17 -7.41
CA LYS A 292 -13.01 -17.81 -6.63
C LYS A 292 -12.84 -19.32 -6.68
N SER A 293 -12.83 -19.91 -5.49
CA SER A 293 -12.99 -21.34 -5.25
C SER A 293 -14.27 -21.60 -4.46
N PRO A 294 -14.75 -22.86 -4.35
CA PRO A 294 -16.00 -23.17 -3.63
C PRO A 294 -16.08 -22.59 -2.21
N ASP A 295 -14.95 -22.49 -1.52
CA ASP A 295 -14.89 -22.15 -0.10
C ASP A 295 -14.05 -20.90 0.20
N ALA A 296 -13.41 -20.29 -0.80
CA ALA A 296 -12.56 -19.11 -0.59
C ALA A 296 -12.44 -18.21 -1.83
N LEU A 297 -12.21 -16.92 -1.58
CA LEU A 297 -11.70 -15.97 -2.56
C LEU A 297 -10.20 -15.76 -2.29
N LEU A 298 -9.37 -16.06 -3.28
CA LEU A 298 -7.92 -16.06 -3.20
C LEU A 298 -7.36 -14.96 -4.09
N LEU A 299 -6.40 -14.19 -3.58
CA LEU A 299 -5.71 -13.14 -4.31
C LEU A 299 -4.25 -13.51 -4.48
N TYR A 300 -3.77 -13.48 -5.72
CA TYR A 300 -2.40 -13.85 -6.08
C TYR A 300 -1.67 -12.69 -6.74
N ASN A 301 -0.36 -12.64 -6.52
CA ASN A 301 0.52 -11.85 -7.37
C ASN A 301 0.67 -12.57 -8.72
N ALA A 302 0.41 -11.89 -9.82
CA ALA A 302 0.43 -12.50 -11.15
C ALA A 302 1.85 -12.78 -11.68
N GLU A 303 2.88 -12.10 -11.14
CA GLU A 303 4.28 -12.27 -11.53
C GLU A 303 4.98 -13.34 -10.70
N SER A 304 4.75 -13.39 -9.39
CA SER A 304 5.36 -14.37 -8.48
C SER A 304 4.51 -15.61 -8.27
N LEU A 305 3.20 -15.56 -8.58
CA LEU A 305 2.21 -16.58 -8.26
C LEU A 305 2.12 -16.92 -6.76
N GLU A 306 2.49 -15.98 -5.90
CA GLU A 306 2.37 -16.14 -4.44
C GLU A 306 0.99 -15.65 -3.97
N LEU A 307 0.41 -16.38 -3.01
CA LEU A 307 -0.84 -16.00 -2.36
C LEU A 307 -0.59 -14.74 -1.52
N ILE A 308 -1.38 -13.71 -1.79
CA ILE A 308 -1.33 -12.42 -1.11
C ILE A 308 -2.34 -12.40 0.04
N GLU A 309 -3.58 -12.81 -0.24
CA GLU A 309 -4.70 -12.73 0.69
C GLU A 309 -5.69 -13.89 0.42
N GLN A 310 -6.33 -14.39 1.46
CA GLN A 310 -7.35 -15.43 1.38
C GLN A 310 -8.54 -15.07 2.26
N ILE A 311 -9.72 -14.99 1.64
CA ILE A 311 -10.98 -14.76 2.33
C ILE A 311 -11.69 -16.12 2.46
N ASP A 312 -11.64 -16.70 3.66
CA ASP A 312 -12.24 -17.99 4.01
C ASP A 312 -13.77 -17.92 4.13
N SER A 313 -14.45 -17.77 2.99
CA SER A 313 -15.90 -17.86 2.90
C SER A 313 -16.36 -18.22 1.49
N SER A 314 -17.47 -18.95 1.38
CA SER A 314 -18.14 -19.17 0.10
C SER A 314 -18.64 -17.83 -0.48
N VAL A 315 -17.85 -17.29 -1.40
CA VAL A 315 -18.22 -16.18 -2.26
C VAL A 315 -19.13 -16.71 -3.37
N TYR A 316 -20.15 -15.96 -3.79
CA TYR A 316 -21.00 -16.35 -4.92
C TYR A 316 -20.48 -15.77 -6.23
N ASP A 317 -20.09 -14.49 -6.23
CA ASP A 317 -19.45 -13.82 -7.35
C ASP A 317 -18.56 -12.66 -6.87
N PHE A 318 -17.67 -12.19 -7.73
CA PHE A 318 -16.81 -11.03 -7.46
C PHE A 318 -16.52 -10.26 -8.74
N SER A 319 -16.19 -8.97 -8.64
CA SER A 319 -15.78 -8.14 -9.77
C SER A 319 -14.84 -7.03 -9.31
N TRP A 320 -13.76 -6.81 -10.08
CA TRP A 320 -12.84 -5.68 -9.88
C TRP A 320 -13.45 -4.36 -10.34
N SER A 321 -13.18 -3.27 -9.61
CA SER A 321 -13.38 -1.93 -10.12
C SER A 321 -12.41 -1.64 -11.27
N PRO A 322 -12.76 -0.78 -12.24
CA PRO A 322 -11.93 -0.53 -13.43
C PRO A 322 -10.56 0.10 -13.14
N ASP A 323 -10.44 0.83 -12.03
CA ASP A 323 -9.19 1.38 -11.50
C ASP A 323 -8.35 0.33 -10.73
N GLY A 324 -8.92 -0.85 -10.47
CA GLY A 324 -8.27 -1.96 -9.78
C GLY A 324 -8.08 -1.76 -8.27
N ASP A 325 -8.62 -0.70 -7.70
CA ASP A 325 -8.45 -0.35 -6.28
C ASP A 325 -9.51 -0.98 -5.36
N LYS A 326 -10.59 -1.54 -5.92
CA LYS A 326 -11.68 -2.18 -5.20
C LYS A 326 -12.04 -3.51 -5.81
N LEU A 327 -12.38 -4.46 -4.96
CA LEU A 327 -12.97 -5.74 -5.33
C LEU A 327 -14.31 -5.85 -4.64
N ALA A 328 -15.38 -5.85 -5.43
CA ALA A 328 -16.72 -6.15 -4.94
C ALA A 328 -16.91 -7.66 -4.95
N TYR A 329 -17.46 -8.23 -3.88
CA TYR A 329 -17.78 -9.65 -3.84
C TYR A 329 -19.04 -9.90 -3.01
N SER A 330 -19.82 -10.89 -3.40
CA SER A 330 -21.01 -11.31 -2.67
C SER A 330 -20.78 -12.60 -1.90
N LYS A 331 -21.37 -12.70 -0.71
CA LYS A 331 -21.47 -13.94 0.06
C LYS A 331 -22.80 -13.99 0.81
N VAL A 332 -22.98 -15.00 1.66
CA VAL A 332 -24.26 -15.27 2.34
C VAL A 332 -24.85 -14.10 3.15
N ASP A 333 -24.04 -13.15 3.60
CA ASP A 333 -24.45 -11.98 4.39
C ASP A 333 -24.53 -10.69 3.57
N GLY A 334 -24.41 -10.74 2.24
CA GLY A 334 -24.63 -9.61 1.34
C GLY A 334 -23.42 -9.21 0.49
N LEU A 335 -23.38 -7.94 0.09
CA LEU A 335 -22.33 -7.34 -0.73
C LEU A 335 -21.20 -6.77 0.15
N HIS A 336 -19.97 -7.13 -0.18
CA HIS A 336 -18.75 -6.69 0.47
C HIS A 336 -17.85 -5.97 -0.52
N ILE A 337 -17.22 -4.90 -0.08
CA ILE A 337 -16.24 -4.15 -0.86
C ILE A 337 -14.90 -4.20 -0.12
N PHE A 338 -13.91 -4.74 -0.81
CA PHE A 338 -12.54 -4.77 -0.35
C PHE A 338 -11.75 -3.70 -1.10
N SER A 339 -11.06 -2.81 -0.39
CA SER A 339 -10.21 -1.79 -1.00
C SER A 339 -8.74 -2.17 -0.88
N PHE A 340 -8.03 -2.05 -1.99
CA PHE A 340 -6.58 -2.18 -2.09
C PHE A 340 -5.96 -0.79 -1.96
N PRO A 341 -4.86 -0.63 -1.23
CA PRO A 341 -4.05 0.57 -1.37
C PRO A 341 -3.65 0.70 -2.85
N ASN A 342 -4.01 1.85 -3.44
CA ASN A 342 -3.89 2.16 -4.87
C ASN A 342 -2.57 1.68 -5.47
N THR A 343 -2.64 0.96 -6.59
CA THR A 343 -1.60 1.07 -7.62
C THR A 343 -1.83 2.33 -8.44
N PRO A 344 -0.77 2.86 -9.06
CA PRO A 344 -0.79 4.22 -9.52
C PRO A 344 -1.71 4.41 -10.74
N PRO A 345 -2.24 5.62 -10.96
CA PRO A 345 -3.05 5.94 -12.13
C PRO A 345 -2.26 5.70 -13.44
N SER A 346 -2.96 5.51 -14.55
CA SER A 346 -2.34 5.45 -15.88
C SER A 346 -1.44 6.67 -16.11
N CYS A 347 -0.19 6.47 -16.52
CA CYS A 347 0.78 7.54 -16.75
C CYS A 347 0.25 8.59 -17.75
N THR A 348 -0.07 9.81 -17.31
CA THR A 348 -0.35 10.93 -18.22
C THR A 348 0.92 11.35 -18.97
N TYR A 349 2.06 11.36 -18.27
CA TYR A 349 3.35 11.78 -18.82
C TYR A 349 4.44 10.73 -18.58
N SER A 350 5.42 10.67 -19.48
CA SER A 350 6.57 9.75 -19.36
C SER A 350 7.89 10.43 -19.75
N PRO A 351 8.42 11.35 -18.93
CA PRO A 351 9.61 12.12 -19.25
C PRO A 351 10.87 11.25 -19.23
N THR A 352 11.81 11.52 -20.15
CA THR A 352 13.09 10.77 -20.25
C THR A 352 14.32 11.59 -19.89
N THR A 353 14.16 12.91 -19.75
CA THR A 353 15.23 13.85 -19.39
C THR A 353 14.78 14.86 -18.33
N PRO A 354 15.71 15.56 -17.65
CA PRO A 354 15.37 16.64 -16.73
C PRO A 354 14.47 17.72 -17.35
N THR A 355 14.72 18.09 -18.62
CA THR A 355 13.89 19.06 -19.34
C THR A 355 12.48 18.52 -19.63
N ASP A 356 12.35 17.24 -19.98
CA ASP A 356 11.03 16.64 -20.18
C ASP A 356 10.22 16.63 -18.88
N LEU A 357 10.88 16.37 -17.74
CA LEU A 357 10.21 16.38 -16.43
C LEU A 357 9.71 17.78 -16.05
N VAL A 358 10.52 18.82 -16.31
CA VAL A 358 10.09 20.22 -16.14
C VAL A 358 8.84 20.51 -16.99
N ASN A 359 8.82 20.08 -18.25
CA ASN A 359 7.67 20.29 -19.13
C ASN A 359 6.44 19.51 -18.65
N ALA A 360 6.61 18.24 -18.25
CA ALA A 360 5.51 17.41 -17.75
C ALA A 360 4.83 18.01 -16.51
N ILE A 361 5.63 18.50 -15.54
CA ILE A 361 5.08 19.19 -14.35
C ILE A 361 4.40 20.51 -14.74
N THR A 362 4.96 21.25 -15.70
CA THR A 362 4.35 22.50 -16.17
C THR A 362 2.99 22.24 -16.82
N ASP A 363 2.88 21.20 -17.65
CA ASP A 363 1.65 20.82 -18.32
C ASP A 363 0.62 20.29 -17.32
N ALA A 364 1.03 19.43 -16.37
CA ALA A 364 0.17 18.90 -15.31
C ALA A 364 -0.43 20.01 -14.43
N ASN A 365 0.39 20.99 -14.02
CA ASN A 365 -0.10 22.18 -13.32
C ASN A 365 -1.10 23.03 -14.12
N GLY A 366 -1.18 22.84 -15.44
CA GLY A 366 -2.13 23.52 -16.32
C GLY A 366 -3.50 22.86 -16.38
N THR A 367 -3.70 21.70 -15.76
CA THR A 367 -4.95 20.94 -15.79
C THR A 367 -5.70 21.01 -14.45
N PRO A 368 -7.04 20.88 -14.45
CA PRO A 368 -7.82 20.80 -13.21
C PRO A 368 -7.93 19.37 -12.65
N GLU A 369 -7.52 18.36 -13.41
CA GLU A 369 -7.65 16.94 -13.05
C GLU A 369 -6.32 16.43 -12.45
N PRO A 370 -6.34 15.38 -11.61
CA PRO A 370 -5.12 14.77 -11.12
C PRO A 370 -4.28 14.18 -12.25
N ASP A 371 -2.98 14.45 -12.24
CA ASP A 371 -2.05 14.02 -13.28
C ASP A 371 -0.98 13.05 -12.75
N THR A 372 -0.62 12.06 -13.57
CA THR A 372 0.40 11.07 -13.21
C THR A 372 1.60 11.11 -14.15
N ILE A 373 2.80 11.23 -13.56
CA ILE A 373 4.08 11.30 -14.27
C ILE A 373 4.89 10.05 -13.94
N CYS A 374 5.18 9.23 -14.94
CA CYS A 374 5.97 8.02 -14.78
C CYS A 374 7.40 8.22 -15.29
N LEU A 375 8.36 8.20 -14.39
CA LEU A 375 9.77 8.27 -14.75
C LEU A 375 10.24 6.96 -15.36
N THR A 376 11.27 7.06 -16.21
CA THR A 376 11.91 5.87 -16.78
C THR A 376 12.74 5.18 -15.69
N GLY A 377 12.30 4.01 -15.24
CA GLY A 377 12.91 3.31 -14.11
C GLY A 377 14.41 3.09 -14.25
N SER A 378 15.13 3.08 -13.12
CA SER A 378 16.60 2.97 -13.04
C SER A 378 17.40 4.09 -13.72
N THR A 379 16.76 5.16 -14.21
CA THR A 379 17.44 6.30 -14.83
C THR A 379 17.86 7.33 -13.79
N THR A 380 19.02 7.97 -14.01
CA THR A 380 19.44 9.14 -13.24
C THR A 380 19.18 10.43 -14.01
N TYR A 381 18.32 11.28 -13.45
CA TYR A 381 18.00 12.62 -13.93
C TYR A 381 18.94 13.61 -13.23
N THR A 382 20.01 13.99 -13.93
CA THR A 382 21.03 14.90 -13.40
C THR A 382 20.71 16.36 -13.75
N PHE A 383 20.47 17.18 -12.74
CA PHE A 383 20.19 18.60 -12.87
C PHE A 383 21.46 19.43 -12.66
N THR A 384 21.65 20.43 -13.53
CA THR A 384 22.78 21.38 -13.48
C THR A 384 22.35 22.83 -13.29
N THR A 385 21.06 23.11 -13.42
CA THR A 385 20.47 24.45 -13.32
C THR A 385 19.12 24.38 -12.62
N ALA A 386 18.81 25.42 -11.85
CA ALA A 386 17.48 25.63 -11.29
C ALA A 386 16.50 26.14 -12.37
N TYR A 387 15.23 25.76 -12.28
CA TYR A 387 14.15 26.25 -13.14
C TYR A 387 13.55 27.56 -12.59
N ILE A 388 13.22 27.56 -11.30
CA ILE A 388 12.90 28.75 -10.49
C ILE A 388 14.02 28.98 -9.46
N PRO A 389 14.10 30.15 -8.80
CA PRO A 389 15.05 30.32 -7.71
C PRO A 389 14.95 29.16 -6.70
N LEU A 390 16.10 28.57 -6.37
CA LEU A 390 16.26 27.46 -5.42
C LEU A 390 15.65 26.10 -5.81
N ASN A 391 14.91 25.94 -6.92
CA ASN A 391 14.33 24.64 -7.29
C ASN A 391 14.56 24.26 -8.76
N ALA A 392 14.89 22.99 -8.97
CA ALA A 392 15.13 22.40 -10.28
C ALA A 392 13.85 22.18 -11.11
N LEU A 393 12.69 22.08 -10.46
CA LEU A 393 11.39 21.81 -11.08
C LEU A 393 10.41 22.96 -10.81
N PRO A 394 9.33 23.10 -11.60
CA PRO A 394 8.25 24.05 -11.30
C PRO A 394 7.58 23.74 -9.97
N ALA A 395 7.08 24.77 -9.29
CA ALA A 395 6.27 24.60 -8.08
C ALA A 395 5.00 23.79 -8.38
N ILE A 396 4.62 22.90 -7.46
CA ILE A 396 3.41 22.08 -7.55
C ILE A 396 2.22 22.88 -7.03
N THR A 397 1.24 23.10 -7.91
CA THR A 397 0.05 23.93 -7.65
C THR A 397 -1.27 23.19 -7.91
N SER A 398 -1.17 21.95 -8.38
CA SER A 398 -2.26 21.02 -8.71
C SER A 398 -2.00 19.66 -8.04
N GLU A 399 -2.85 18.66 -8.30
CA GLU A 399 -2.64 17.30 -7.84
C GLU A 399 -1.77 16.50 -8.82
N ILE A 400 -0.54 16.19 -8.41
CA ILE A 400 0.45 15.49 -9.24
C ILE A 400 0.99 14.27 -8.50
N THR A 401 0.91 13.11 -9.16
CA THR A 401 1.58 11.88 -8.73
C THR A 401 2.81 11.63 -9.60
N ILE A 402 3.97 11.40 -9.00
CA ILE A 402 5.21 11.05 -9.70
C ILE A 402 5.65 9.65 -9.29
N ILE A 403 5.59 8.71 -10.22
CA ILE A 403 6.05 7.33 -10.06
C ILE A 403 7.48 7.24 -10.58
N GLY A 404 8.43 7.08 -9.67
CA GLY A 404 9.85 7.06 -10.01
C GLY A 404 10.35 5.80 -10.67
N ASN A 405 9.70 4.65 -10.46
CA ASN A 405 10.19 3.34 -10.94
C ASN A 405 11.67 3.06 -10.56
N GLY A 406 12.11 3.55 -9.40
CA GLY A 406 13.49 3.47 -8.92
C GLY A 406 14.45 4.49 -9.57
N ALA A 407 13.94 5.53 -10.22
CA ALA A 407 14.77 6.61 -10.77
C ALA A 407 15.40 7.48 -9.66
N THR A 408 16.49 8.15 -10.02
CA THR A 408 17.20 9.10 -9.15
C THR A 408 17.16 10.50 -9.75
N LEU A 409 16.63 11.47 -9.02
CA LEU A 409 16.79 12.89 -9.29
C LEU A 409 18.00 13.37 -8.49
N THR A 410 19.04 13.85 -9.19
CA THR A 410 20.26 14.31 -8.54
C THR A 410 20.72 15.66 -9.03
N ARG A 411 21.17 16.50 -8.09
CA ARG A 411 21.90 17.72 -8.41
C ARG A 411 23.37 17.38 -8.64
N GLN A 412 23.93 17.83 -9.76
CA GLN A 412 25.34 17.63 -10.07
C GLN A 412 26.24 18.45 -9.14
N THR A 413 27.25 17.81 -8.53
CA THR A 413 28.27 18.50 -7.72
C THR A 413 28.95 19.63 -8.50
N GLY A 414 29.04 20.81 -7.88
CA GLY A 414 29.62 22.02 -8.49
C GLY A 414 28.63 22.88 -9.28
N SER A 415 27.37 22.45 -9.41
CA SER A 415 26.28 23.29 -9.94
C SER A 415 25.92 24.41 -8.95
N PRO A 416 25.17 25.45 -9.37
CA PRO A 416 24.54 26.40 -8.44
C PRO A 416 23.71 25.70 -7.36
N LEU A 417 23.42 26.40 -6.26
CA LEU A 417 22.60 25.88 -5.17
C LEU A 417 21.12 25.81 -5.60
N PHE A 418 20.49 24.64 -5.42
CA PHE A 418 19.07 24.38 -5.61
C PHE A 418 18.68 22.98 -5.06
N GLY A 419 17.42 22.85 -4.64
CA GLY A 419 16.68 21.61 -4.40
C GLY A 419 15.85 21.20 -5.62
N PHE A 420 14.84 20.35 -5.43
CA PHE A 420 14.05 19.80 -6.53
C PHE A 420 12.62 20.33 -6.57
N PHE A 421 11.90 20.22 -5.46
CA PHE A 421 10.46 20.44 -5.40
C PHE A 421 10.07 21.56 -4.44
N GLU A 422 9.05 22.30 -4.83
CA GLU A 422 8.30 23.22 -3.98
C GLU A 422 6.81 22.85 -4.15
N VAL A 423 6.09 22.69 -3.04
CA VAL A 423 4.64 22.41 -3.06
C VAL A 423 3.92 23.60 -2.43
N SER A 424 3.26 24.39 -3.26
CA SER A 424 2.57 25.59 -2.81
C SER A 424 1.25 25.26 -2.09
N ALA A 425 0.72 26.20 -1.32
CA ALA A 425 -0.58 26.06 -0.69
C ALA A 425 -1.69 25.68 -1.69
N GLY A 426 -2.38 24.58 -1.42
CA GLY A 426 -3.40 24.00 -2.30
C GLY A 426 -2.87 23.01 -3.35
N GLY A 427 -1.55 22.92 -3.54
CA GLY A 427 -0.92 21.86 -4.33
C GLY A 427 -0.89 20.53 -3.59
N SER A 428 -0.89 19.42 -4.34
CA SER A 428 -0.80 18.07 -3.82
C SER A 428 0.24 17.28 -4.61
N LEU A 429 1.25 16.75 -3.93
CA LEU A 429 2.34 15.98 -4.53
C LEU A 429 2.40 14.58 -3.91
N THR A 430 2.25 13.55 -4.73
CA THR A 430 2.57 12.17 -4.35
C THR A 430 3.86 11.75 -5.06
N LEU A 431 4.85 11.29 -4.29
CA LEU A 431 6.10 10.75 -4.82
C LEU A 431 6.21 9.26 -4.47
N GLU A 432 6.49 8.43 -5.46
CA GLU A 432 6.59 6.98 -5.27
C GLU A 432 7.88 6.41 -5.85
N ASN A 433 8.55 5.50 -5.13
CA ASN A 433 9.65 4.69 -5.65
C ASN A 433 10.76 5.52 -6.32
N LEU A 434 11.30 6.55 -5.65
CA LEU A 434 12.29 7.45 -6.24
C LEU A 434 13.38 7.88 -5.25
N THR A 435 14.53 8.30 -5.76
CA THR A 435 15.62 8.87 -4.95
C THR A 435 15.81 10.36 -5.26
N LEU A 436 15.85 11.22 -4.24
CA LEU A 436 16.24 12.63 -4.31
C LEU A 436 17.60 12.83 -3.63
N SER A 437 18.60 13.22 -4.42
CA SER A 437 19.99 13.20 -3.96
C SER A 437 20.81 14.44 -4.28
N GLY A 438 21.57 14.93 -3.30
CA GLY A 438 22.55 15.99 -3.48
C GLY A 438 21.96 17.39 -3.68
N GLY A 439 20.66 17.55 -3.44
CA GLY A 439 20.01 18.85 -3.38
C GLY A 439 20.66 19.71 -2.30
N ASP A 440 20.92 20.97 -2.61
CA ASP A 440 21.69 21.85 -1.73
C ASP A 440 21.25 23.30 -1.95
N VAL A 441 20.58 23.87 -0.95
CA VAL A 441 20.08 25.25 -0.98
C VAL A 441 20.89 26.19 -0.07
N GLY A 442 22.01 25.73 0.49
CA GLY A 442 22.86 26.52 1.38
C GLY A 442 22.12 27.00 2.63
N ASN A 443 21.90 28.31 2.74
CA ASN A 443 21.34 28.92 3.95
C ASN A 443 19.79 28.99 3.95
N ASP A 444 19.15 28.52 2.88
CA ASP A 444 17.69 28.44 2.74
C ASP A 444 17.17 27.09 3.26
N THR A 445 15.91 26.75 3.01
CA THR A 445 15.22 25.60 3.60
C THR A 445 14.89 24.51 2.58
N GLY A 446 14.73 23.27 3.05
CA GLY A 446 14.32 22.12 2.23
C GLY A 446 15.33 21.76 1.15
N GLY A 447 16.38 21.02 1.52
CA GLY A 447 17.48 20.72 0.59
C GLY A 447 17.06 19.96 -0.67
N ALA A 448 15.98 19.20 -0.60
CA ALA A 448 15.35 18.53 -1.74
C ALA A 448 13.91 18.99 -2.01
N LEU A 449 13.13 19.22 -0.95
CA LEU A 449 11.71 19.55 -1.05
C LEU A 449 11.31 20.58 0.01
N VAL A 450 10.54 21.60 -0.40
CA VAL A 450 9.84 22.51 0.52
C VAL A 450 8.33 22.32 0.34
N ASN A 451 7.59 22.17 1.44
CA ASN A 451 6.12 22.14 1.44
C ASN A 451 5.57 23.41 2.09
N GLU A 452 5.15 24.38 1.28
CA GLU A 452 4.64 25.69 1.71
C GLU A 452 3.10 25.66 1.86
N GLY A 453 2.61 24.87 2.82
CA GLY A 453 1.17 24.73 3.09
C GLY A 453 0.41 23.81 2.14
N GLY A 454 1.10 23.03 1.31
CA GLY A 454 0.53 22.00 0.45
C GLY A 454 0.35 20.64 1.13
N THR A 455 0.00 19.63 0.34
CA THR A 455 -0.09 18.22 0.76
C THR A 455 0.97 17.39 0.05
N VAL A 456 1.76 16.65 0.81
CA VAL A 456 2.84 15.79 0.29
C VAL A 456 2.70 14.38 0.83
N THR A 457 2.69 13.40 -0.07
CA THR A 457 2.69 11.96 0.26
C THR A 457 3.93 11.31 -0.35
N LEU A 458 4.71 10.62 0.47
CA LEU A 458 5.97 9.98 0.08
C LEU A 458 5.87 8.48 0.35
N ASN A 459 5.93 7.66 -0.70
CA ASN A 459 5.84 6.21 -0.61
C ASN A 459 7.11 5.57 -1.19
N ASN A 460 7.91 4.91 -0.34
CA ASN A 460 9.17 4.30 -0.76
C ASN A 460 10.12 5.30 -1.46
N VAL A 461 10.32 6.47 -0.86
CA VAL A 461 11.18 7.53 -1.37
C VAL A 461 12.48 7.60 -0.56
N THR A 462 13.61 7.75 -1.23
CA THR A 462 14.91 7.94 -0.59
C THR A 462 15.39 9.37 -0.73
N PHE A 463 15.72 10.03 0.39
CA PHE A 463 16.39 11.32 0.43
C PHE A 463 17.82 11.13 0.93
N SER A 464 18.79 11.36 0.06
CA SER A 464 20.20 11.10 0.38
C SER A 464 21.11 12.30 0.14
N ASN A 465 21.97 12.62 1.11
CA ASN A 465 23.01 13.63 0.96
C ASN A 465 22.49 15.03 0.58
N ASN A 466 21.30 15.40 1.04
CA ASN A 466 20.74 16.73 0.81
C ASN A 466 21.21 17.71 1.91
N HIS A 467 21.28 18.99 1.56
CA HIS A 467 21.76 20.04 2.46
C HIS A 467 20.91 21.31 2.42
N ALA A 468 20.60 21.85 3.60
CA ALA A 468 19.92 23.13 3.79
C ALA A 468 20.35 23.75 5.13
N ASN A 469 19.82 24.91 5.49
CA ASN A 469 19.89 25.45 6.84
C ASN A 469 18.82 24.83 7.75
N THR A 470 17.61 24.67 7.20
CA THR A 470 16.47 24.07 7.90
C THR A 470 15.90 22.96 7.02
N GLY A 471 15.74 21.76 7.58
CA GLY A 471 15.22 20.62 6.84
C GLY A 471 16.17 20.15 5.76
N GLY A 472 17.22 19.41 6.16
CA GLY A 472 18.33 19.05 5.27
C GLY A 472 17.87 18.33 4.00
N ALA A 473 16.80 17.54 4.09
CA ALA A 473 16.06 17.02 2.95
C ALA A 473 14.74 17.76 2.72
N ILE A 474 13.92 17.91 3.77
CA ILE A 474 12.57 18.45 3.66
C ILE A 474 12.32 19.54 4.69
N ASP A 475 11.74 20.64 4.26
CA ASP A 475 11.12 21.64 5.14
C ASP A 475 9.60 21.62 4.95
N ASN A 476 8.84 21.42 6.03
CA ASN A 476 7.38 21.38 6.01
C ASN A 476 6.80 22.61 6.73
N GLU A 477 6.55 23.67 5.97
CA GLU A 477 6.05 24.95 6.46
C GLU A 477 4.52 24.99 6.41
N SER A 478 3.86 24.75 7.54
CA SER A 478 2.38 24.74 7.65
C SER A 478 1.64 23.72 6.75
N GLY A 479 2.35 22.79 6.13
CA GLY A 479 1.81 21.78 5.23
C GLY A 479 1.48 20.43 5.87
N SER A 480 0.88 19.54 5.09
CA SER A 480 0.65 18.14 5.46
C SER A 480 1.65 17.23 4.75
N LEU A 481 2.45 16.50 5.52
CA LEU A 481 3.48 15.62 5.01
C LEU A 481 3.31 14.20 5.58
N THR A 482 3.07 13.23 4.69
CA THR A 482 2.92 11.81 5.02
C THR A 482 4.02 10.98 4.38
N LEU A 483 4.66 10.11 5.16
CA LEU A 483 5.76 9.26 4.74
C LEU A 483 5.47 7.81 5.09
N THR A 484 5.61 6.95 4.09
CA THR A 484 5.49 5.49 4.22
C THR A 484 6.72 4.85 3.59
N ASP A 485 7.34 3.92 4.30
CA ASP A 485 8.46 3.09 3.82
C ASP A 485 9.62 3.88 3.21
N SER A 486 9.84 5.11 3.68
CA SER A 486 10.81 6.05 3.09
C SER A 486 12.12 6.08 3.87
N THR A 487 13.20 6.46 3.19
CA THR A 487 14.56 6.47 3.76
C THR A 487 15.17 7.86 3.70
N PHE A 488 15.74 8.33 4.82
CA PHE A 488 16.50 9.58 4.93
C PHE A 488 17.90 9.26 5.39
N GLU A 489 18.89 9.46 4.52
CA GLU A 489 20.28 9.15 4.83
C GLU A 489 21.26 10.30 4.56
N ASN A 490 22.15 10.54 5.52
CA ASN A 490 23.27 11.49 5.37
C ASN A 490 22.83 12.92 4.99
N ASN A 491 21.61 13.32 5.31
CA ASN A 491 21.14 14.69 5.10
C ASN A 491 21.69 15.61 6.20
N GLN A 492 21.91 16.88 5.87
CA GLN A 492 22.61 17.83 6.73
C GLN A 492 21.90 19.18 6.81
N ALA A 493 21.67 19.68 8.02
CA ALA A 493 21.14 21.03 8.25
C ALA A 493 21.66 21.66 9.54
N ASP A 494 21.27 22.90 9.84
CA ASP A 494 21.42 23.46 11.19
C ASP A 494 20.26 22.97 12.08
N TYR A 495 19.03 22.94 11.55
CA TYR A 495 17.83 22.43 12.21
C TYR A 495 17.19 21.31 11.37
N GLY A 496 16.92 20.16 12.00
CA GLY A 496 16.29 19.04 11.32
C GLY A 496 17.19 18.46 10.23
N GLY A 497 18.19 17.66 10.63
CA GLY A 497 19.20 17.14 9.69
C GLY A 497 18.59 16.45 8.46
N ALA A 498 17.43 15.81 8.62
CA ALA A 498 16.59 15.35 7.52
C ALA A 498 15.36 16.24 7.32
N ILE A 499 14.53 16.40 8.35
CA ILE A 499 13.22 17.07 8.22
C ILE A 499 13.08 18.16 9.27
N ASP A 500 12.62 19.32 8.85
CA ASP A 500 12.04 20.32 9.74
C ASP A 500 10.52 20.35 9.55
N ASN A 501 9.78 20.42 10.65
CA ASN A 501 8.33 20.52 10.66
C ASN A 501 7.92 21.71 11.53
N ASP A 502 7.69 22.85 10.87
CA ASP A 502 7.41 24.12 11.51
C ASP A 502 5.94 24.21 12.01
N THR A 503 5.63 25.32 12.65
CA THR A 503 4.37 25.64 13.29
C THR A 503 3.22 25.53 12.30
N GLY A 504 2.22 24.72 12.64
CA GLY A 504 1.08 24.42 11.76
C GLY A 504 1.32 23.24 10.82
N GLY A 505 2.56 22.77 10.68
CA GLY A 505 2.92 21.58 9.92
C GLY A 505 2.46 20.30 10.61
N THR A 506 1.96 19.35 9.80
CA THR A 506 1.64 17.99 10.23
C THR A 506 2.55 16.99 9.52
N LEU A 507 3.19 16.13 10.31
CA LEU A 507 4.14 15.13 9.85
C LEU A 507 3.72 13.75 10.37
N SER A 508 3.37 12.84 9.46
CA SER A 508 3.05 11.45 9.76
C SER A 508 4.06 10.52 9.11
N ILE A 509 4.73 9.68 9.91
CA ILE A 509 5.80 8.79 9.47
C ILE A 509 5.43 7.35 9.83
N SER A 510 5.47 6.45 8.85
CA SER A 510 5.26 5.01 9.05
C SER A 510 6.31 4.17 8.30
N GLY A 511 6.77 3.07 8.91
CA GLY A 511 7.67 2.10 8.25
C GLY A 511 9.01 2.66 7.76
N SER A 512 9.40 3.86 8.21
CA SER A 512 10.46 4.65 7.57
C SER A 512 11.77 4.60 8.34
N THR A 513 12.88 4.93 7.68
CA THR A 513 14.23 4.86 8.25
C THR A 513 14.98 6.19 8.13
N PHE A 514 15.56 6.66 9.24
CA PHE A 514 16.40 7.85 9.32
C PHE A 514 17.79 7.45 9.82
N THR A 515 18.79 7.49 8.94
CA THR A 515 20.15 7.03 9.26
C THR A 515 21.20 8.09 9.00
N SER A 516 22.07 8.32 10.00
CA SER A 516 23.25 9.19 9.85
C SER A 516 22.95 10.61 9.39
N ASN A 517 21.74 11.13 9.66
CA ASN A 517 21.42 12.54 9.41
C ASN A 517 22.09 13.40 10.49
N THR A 518 22.49 14.61 10.12
CA THR A 518 23.26 15.49 11.00
C THR A 518 22.67 16.89 11.04
N ALA A 519 22.36 17.37 12.24
CA ALA A 519 22.03 18.77 12.51
C ALA A 519 23.19 19.46 13.22
N ALA A 520 23.63 20.63 12.75
CA ALA A 520 24.64 21.41 13.45
C ALA A 520 24.11 21.96 14.79
N LEU A 521 22.79 22.15 14.91
CA LEU A 521 22.14 22.64 16.12
C LEU A 521 21.20 21.57 16.66
N ASP A 522 19.98 21.47 16.15
CA ASP A 522 18.89 20.75 16.84
C ASP A 522 18.19 19.76 15.91
N GLY A 523 17.83 18.59 16.46
CA GLY A 523 17.09 17.56 15.74
C GLY A 523 17.94 16.88 14.66
N GLY A 524 18.83 15.96 15.07
CA GLY A 524 19.78 15.34 14.14
C GLY A 524 19.12 14.64 12.95
N ALA A 525 17.91 14.09 13.14
CA ALA A 525 17.02 13.70 12.05
C ALA A 525 15.87 14.70 11.88
N ILE A 526 15.09 14.94 12.93
CA ILE A 526 13.86 15.73 12.87
C ILE A 526 13.91 16.87 13.89
N HIS A 527 13.58 18.07 13.43
CA HIS A 527 13.22 19.19 14.29
C HIS A 527 11.72 19.47 14.12
N ASN A 528 10.93 19.21 15.16
CA ASN A 528 9.49 19.47 15.17
C ASN A 528 9.24 20.80 15.89
N ASP A 529 9.30 21.91 15.16
CA ASP A 529 9.21 23.25 15.70
C ASP A 529 7.75 23.72 15.80
N GLY A 530 7.07 23.39 16.90
CA GLY A 530 5.68 23.77 17.10
C GLY A 530 4.67 23.00 16.24
N GLY A 531 5.12 22.12 15.35
CA GLY A 531 4.28 21.24 14.53
C GLY A 531 3.73 20.01 15.27
N THR A 532 2.97 19.19 14.53
CA THR A 532 2.44 17.90 15.00
C THR A 532 3.15 16.74 14.31
N LEU A 533 3.76 15.86 15.10
CA LEU A 533 4.51 14.70 14.65
C LEU A 533 3.88 13.39 15.15
N THR A 534 3.64 12.46 14.22
CA THR A 534 3.31 11.07 14.54
C THR A 534 4.31 10.14 13.86
N VAL A 535 4.85 9.18 14.61
CA VAL A 535 5.82 8.19 14.12
C VAL A 535 5.37 6.80 14.54
N THR A 536 5.20 5.91 13.56
CA THR A 536 4.83 4.50 13.75
C THR A 536 5.85 3.58 13.09
N ASP A 537 6.23 2.50 13.77
CA ASP A 537 7.02 1.39 13.22
C ASP A 537 8.25 1.84 12.40
N SER A 538 8.94 2.88 12.88
CA SER A 538 10.04 3.53 12.17
C SER A 538 11.35 3.46 12.95
N THR A 539 12.48 3.65 12.25
CA THR A 539 13.82 3.50 12.81
C THR A 539 14.66 4.76 12.64
N PHE A 540 15.29 5.21 13.72
CA PHE A 540 16.20 6.35 13.78
C PHE A 540 17.55 5.89 14.32
N THR A 541 18.55 5.81 13.44
CA THR A 541 19.84 5.23 13.77
C THR A 541 21.00 6.17 13.49
N SER A 542 21.91 6.33 14.45
CA SER A 542 23.15 7.09 14.30
C SER A 542 22.97 8.55 13.84
N ASN A 543 21.82 9.16 14.13
CA ASN A 543 21.62 10.58 13.84
C ASN A 543 22.32 11.43 14.89
N THR A 544 22.83 12.60 14.48
CA THR A 544 23.67 13.45 15.34
C THR A 544 23.21 14.90 15.35
N ALA A 545 23.12 15.49 16.55
CA ALA A 545 22.86 16.91 16.73
C ALA A 545 24.00 17.62 17.48
N GLY A 546 24.36 18.83 17.05
CA GLY A 546 25.38 19.65 17.71
C GLY A 546 24.93 20.29 19.03
N ARG A 547 23.62 20.26 19.35
CA ARG A 547 23.07 20.74 20.62
C ARG A 547 22.02 19.77 21.17
N TYR A 548 20.81 19.75 20.62
CA TYR A 548 19.69 19.03 21.23
C TYR A 548 19.06 17.97 20.33
N GLY A 549 18.61 16.86 20.92
CA GLY A 549 17.81 15.86 20.22
C GLY A 549 18.60 15.16 19.11
N GLY A 550 19.44 14.19 19.47
CA GLY A 550 20.32 13.54 18.49
C GLY A 550 19.55 12.89 17.34
N ALA A 551 18.33 12.42 17.60
CA ALA A 551 17.37 12.07 16.56
C ALA A 551 16.28 13.15 16.41
N LEU A 552 15.59 13.46 17.51
CA LEU A 552 14.40 14.30 17.50
C LEU A 552 14.54 15.44 18.50
N ASP A 553 14.36 16.66 18.02
CA ASP A 553 14.07 17.80 18.86
C ASP A 553 12.60 18.21 18.71
N ASN A 554 11.86 18.22 19.82
CA ASN A 554 10.41 18.47 19.83
C ASN A 554 10.05 19.70 20.67
N THR A 555 9.61 20.77 19.99
CA THR A 555 8.99 21.94 20.63
C THR A 555 7.46 21.95 20.43
N GLY A 556 6.95 21.14 19.49
CA GLY A 556 5.53 20.87 19.24
C GLY A 556 4.96 19.66 19.98
N SER A 557 4.11 18.88 19.30
CA SER A 557 3.54 17.64 19.83
C SER A 557 4.10 16.43 19.07
N ALA A 558 4.56 15.41 19.78
CA ALA A 558 5.08 14.18 19.20
C ALA A 558 4.44 12.92 19.81
N VAL A 559 4.03 11.99 18.96
CA VAL A 559 3.58 10.64 19.34
C VAL A 559 4.43 9.60 18.61
N LEU A 560 5.13 8.76 19.36
CA LEU A 560 6.04 7.73 18.86
C LEU A 560 5.52 6.35 19.29
N SER A 561 5.26 5.47 18.34
CA SER A 561 4.64 4.16 18.56
C SER A 561 5.42 3.08 17.81
N GLY A 562 5.70 1.93 18.44
CA GLY A 562 6.39 0.81 17.80
C GLY A 562 7.76 1.14 17.19
N SER A 563 8.37 2.27 17.55
CA SER A 563 9.51 2.83 16.82
C SER A 563 10.83 2.68 17.59
N THR A 564 11.93 2.61 16.85
CA THR A 564 13.28 2.41 17.41
C THR A 564 14.17 3.63 17.21
N PHE A 565 14.84 4.07 18.27
CA PHE A 565 15.84 5.13 18.28
C PHE A 565 17.14 4.55 18.83
N SER A 566 18.09 4.23 17.96
CA SER A 566 19.31 3.51 18.32
C SER A 566 20.58 4.30 17.99
N GLY A 567 21.49 4.44 18.94
CA GLY A 567 22.81 5.01 18.68
C GLY A 567 22.82 6.49 18.27
N ASN A 568 21.76 7.25 18.58
CA ASN A 568 21.70 8.67 18.26
C ASN A 568 22.48 9.49 19.31
N SER A 569 23.03 10.63 18.89
CA SER A 569 23.89 11.43 19.75
C SER A 569 23.60 12.92 19.68
N ALA A 570 23.47 13.55 20.83
CA ALA A 570 23.44 15.01 20.96
C ALA A 570 24.69 15.50 21.69
N SER A 571 25.28 16.59 21.23
CA SER A 571 26.43 17.16 21.94
C SER A 571 26.06 17.80 23.26
N TRP A 572 24.81 18.23 23.48
CA TRP A 572 24.38 18.81 24.77
C TRP A 572 23.33 17.96 25.47
N SER A 573 22.11 17.82 24.96
CA SER A 573 21.02 17.16 25.72
C SER A 573 20.00 16.45 24.84
N GLY A 574 19.41 15.38 25.37
CA GLY A 574 18.47 14.54 24.64
C GLY A 574 19.21 13.71 23.59
N GLY A 575 19.97 12.71 24.03
CA GLY A 575 20.79 11.90 23.12
C GLY A 575 19.98 11.29 21.99
N ALA A 576 18.78 10.76 22.28
CA ALA A 576 17.76 10.54 21.25
C ALA A 576 16.83 11.75 21.11
N ILE A 577 16.18 12.15 22.20
CA ILE A 577 15.03 13.08 22.15
C ILE A 577 15.22 14.22 23.15
N ARG A 578 15.06 15.46 22.68
CA ARG A 578 14.70 16.59 23.55
C ARG A 578 13.20 16.88 23.40
N ASN A 579 12.50 17.00 24.52
CA ASN A 579 11.09 17.39 24.57
C ASN A 579 10.89 18.68 25.35
N THR A 580 10.31 19.69 24.71
CA THR A 580 9.97 20.98 25.31
C THR A 580 8.46 21.16 25.53
N ASN A 581 7.63 20.35 24.89
CA ASN A 581 6.18 20.44 24.97
C ASN A 581 5.57 19.04 25.17
N SER A 582 4.88 18.44 24.22
CA SER A 582 4.20 17.15 24.43
C SER A 582 4.92 15.99 23.75
N LEU A 583 5.27 14.95 24.51
CA LEU A 583 5.83 13.70 24.01
C LEU A 583 5.06 12.50 24.55
N THR A 584 4.61 11.63 23.65
CA THR A 584 4.13 10.28 23.97
C THR A 584 5.01 9.24 23.29
N VAL A 585 5.48 8.24 24.04
CA VAL A 585 6.23 7.09 23.52
C VAL A 585 5.53 5.82 23.97
N ASN A 586 5.08 4.99 23.04
CA ASN A 586 4.27 3.82 23.39
C ASN A 586 4.48 2.59 22.50
N ASN A 587 3.65 1.56 22.75
CA ASN A 587 3.47 0.38 21.89
C ASN A 587 4.77 -0.34 21.53
N GLY A 588 5.62 -0.62 22.52
CA GLY A 588 6.86 -1.37 22.28
C GLY A 588 8.01 -0.55 21.73
N SER A 589 7.90 0.79 21.67
CA SER A 589 9.01 1.64 21.22
C SER A 589 10.29 1.42 22.04
N VAL A 590 11.44 1.55 21.38
CA VAL A 590 12.77 1.30 21.93
C VAL A 590 13.66 2.52 21.74
N LEU A 591 14.27 3.03 22.83
CA LEU A 591 15.34 4.03 22.76
C LEU A 591 16.59 3.41 23.37
N GLU A 592 17.52 3.01 22.52
CA GLU A 592 18.71 2.26 22.94
C GLU A 592 20.03 2.91 22.55
N SER A 593 21.05 2.77 23.41
CA SER A 593 22.42 3.19 23.11
C SER A 593 22.57 4.66 22.69
N ASN A 594 21.65 5.54 23.09
CA ASN A 594 21.70 6.96 22.73
C ASN A 594 22.54 7.74 23.74
N ALA A 595 23.23 8.76 23.27
CA ALA A 595 24.23 9.49 24.05
C ALA A 595 24.01 11.01 24.06
N ALA A 596 23.91 11.59 25.26
CA ALA A 596 24.08 13.03 25.46
C ALA A 596 25.51 13.27 25.94
N THR A 597 26.39 13.69 25.03
CA THR A 597 27.83 13.81 25.29
C THR A 597 28.19 15.11 26.02
N LEU A 598 29.44 15.22 26.48
CA LEU A 598 29.97 16.44 27.11
C LEU A 598 30.16 17.54 26.07
N GLY A 599 29.14 18.37 25.88
CA GLY A 599 29.26 19.61 25.13
C GLY A 599 30.20 20.60 25.82
N GLY A 600 30.75 21.55 25.06
CA GLY A 600 31.67 22.57 25.58
C GLY A 600 31.10 23.49 26.67
N ASN A 601 29.79 23.39 26.97
CA ASN A 601 29.08 24.13 28.01
C ASN A 601 28.80 23.32 29.29
N GLY A 602 29.17 22.03 29.35
CA GLY A 602 28.91 21.15 30.50
C GLY A 602 27.47 20.64 30.59
N GLU A 603 26.67 20.81 29.53
CA GLU A 603 25.37 20.19 29.37
C GLU A 603 25.55 18.80 28.72
N GLY A 604 24.83 17.82 29.25
CA GLY A 604 25.00 16.39 28.94
C GLY A 604 23.85 15.62 29.58
N TRP A 605 22.64 15.92 29.15
CA TRP A 605 21.42 15.62 29.92
C TRP A 605 20.49 14.69 29.16
N GLY A 606 20.01 13.63 29.81
CA GLY A 606 19.02 12.73 29.21
C GLY A 606 19.57 11.96 28.02
N GLY A 607 20.18 10.80 28.24
CA GLY A 607 20.78 10.02 27.15
C GLY A 607 19.73 9.51 26.18
N GLY A 608 18.64 8.96 26.70
CA GLY A 608 17.44 8.69 25.91
C GLY A 608 16.61 9.97 25.73
N VAL A 609 16.09 10.51 26.82
CA VAL A 609 15.15 11.63 26.78
C VAL A 609 15.57 12.76 27.71
N TYR A 610 15.60 13.99 27.20
CA TYR A 610 15.60 15.20 28.00
C TYR A 610 14.24 15.90 27.94
N ASN A 611 13.48 15.84 29.03
CA ASN A 611 12.21 16.55 29.19
C ASN A 611 12.43 17.89 29.92
N THR A 612 12.24 19.00 29.24
CA THR A 612 12.49 20.35 29.79
C THR A 612 11.40 20.75 30.81
N SER A 613 11.53 21.94 31.40
CA SER A 613 10.59 22.43 32.43
C SER A 613 9.16 22.63 31.93
N SER A 614 8.97 22.92 30.64
CA SER A 614 7.64 23.02 30.02
C SER A 614 7.15 21.69 29.44
N GLY A 615 8.02 20.68 29.40
CA GLY A 615 7.74 19.42 28.75
C GLY A 615 6.87 18.48 29.59
N THR A 616 5.95 17.81 28.92
CA THR A 616 5.18 16.67 29.41
C THR A 616 5.55 15.44 28.58
N ALA A 617 6.07 14.42 29.23
CA ALA A 617 6.44 13.15 28.62
C ALA A 617 5.64 12.00 29.24
N THR A 618 4.99 11.20 28.40
CA THR A 618 4.34 9.94 28.78
C THR A 618 5.00 8.80 28.02
N ILE A 619 5.52 7.81 28.74
CA ILE A 619 6.16 6.64 28.17
C ILE A 619 5.46 5.38 28.71
N SER A 620 4.96 4.55 27.80
CA SER A 620 4.02 3.45 28.09
C SER A 620 4.42 2.19 27.33
N SER A 621 4.50 1.02 27.97
CA SER A 621 4.83 -0.22 27.24
C SER A 621 6.10 -0.12 26.37
N SER A 622 7.13 0.61 26.81
CA SER A 622 8.34 0.89 26.01
C SER A 622 9.64 0.58 26.75
N THR A 623 10.76 0.51 26.03
CA THR A 623 12.09 0.24 26.61
C THR A 623 13.06 1.37 26.33
N LEU A 624 13.74 1.85 27.37
CA LEU A 624 14.89 2.75 27.29
C LEU A 624 16.11 2.02 27.83
N SER A 625 17.06 1.66 26.98
CA SER A 625 18.19 0.80 27.34
C SER A 625 19.55 1.37 26.98
N GLU A 626 20.54 1.14 27.84
CA GLU A 626 21.96 1.43 27.51
C GLU A 626 22.24 2.87 27.09
N ASN A 627 21.37 3.82 27.46
CA ASN A 627 21.57 5.22 27.13
C ASN A 627 22.56 5.87 28.11
N GLU A 628 23.34 6.83 27.61
CA GLU A 628 24.43 7.48 28.34
C GLU A 628 24.25 9.01 28.40
N ALA A 629 24.47 9.59 29.59
CA ALA A 629 24.53 11.03 29.78
C ALA A 629 25.41 11.42 30.96
N ILE A 630 25.62 12.72 31.18
CA ILE A 630 26.16 13.23 32.45
C ILE A 630 25.11 13.08 33.56
N GLN A 631 23.87 13.49 33.29
CA GLN A 631 22.77 13.42 34.25
C GLN A 631 21.52 12.86 33.59
N GLY A 632 20.92 11.83 34.19
CA GLY A 632 19.78 11.14 33.62
C GLY A 632 20.21 10.25 32.46
N GLY A 633 20.87 9.13 32.74
CA GLY A 633 21.37 8.24 31.68
C GLY A 633 20.26 7.81 30.73
N GLY A 634 19.15 7.32 31.29
CA GLY A 634 17.93 7.10 30.52
C GLY A 634 17.18 8.41 30.26
N ILE A 635 16.76 9.07 31.35
CA ILE A 635 15.90 10.26 31.26
C ILE A 635 16.39 11.36 32.20
N ARG A 636 16.44 12.61 31.71
CA ARG A 636 16.42 13.78 32.58
C ARG A 636 15.06 14.46 32.48
N ASN A 637 14.41 14.63 33.62
CA ASN A 637 13.12 15.30 33.74
C ASN A 637 13.23 16.62 34.51
N HIS A 638 12.67 17.70 33.97
CA HIS A 638 12.44 18.95 34.69
C HIS A 638 10.94 19.31 34.72
N GLY A 639 10.16 18.85 33.73
CA GLY A 639 8.71 19.02 33.68
C GLY A 639 7.94 17.86 34.30
N SER A 640 6.98 17.32 33.56
CA SER A 640 6.15 16.18 33.95
C SER A 640 6.56 14.90 33.23
N LEU A 641 6.82 13.83 33.98
CA LEU A 641 7.14 12.51 33.45
C LEU A 641 6.18 11.45 33.99
N THR A 642 5.54 10.72 33.08
CA THR A 642 4.77 9.51 33.39
C THR A 642 5.43 8.31 32.72
N LEU A 643 5.66 7.26 33.51
CA LEU A 643 6.15 5.95 33.09
C LEU A 643 5.12 4.91 33.54
N ASN A 644 4.48 4.21 32.60
CA ASN A 644 3.44 3.25 32.92
C ASN A 644 3.46 1.99 32.03
N GLU A 645 2.53 1.07 32.28
CA GLU A 645 2.24 -0.08 31.42
C GLU A 645 3.47 -0.95 31.10
N ASN A 646 4.22 -1.40 32.11
CA ASN A 646 5.43 -2.21 31.93
C ASN A 646 6.58 -1.51 31.16
N THR A 647 6.68 -0.18 31.25
CA THR A 647 7.84 0.53 30.72
C THR A 647 9.12 0.15 31.46
N GLN A 648 10.21 -0.04 30.72
CA GLN A 648 11.50 -0.48 31.25
C GLN A 648 12.61 0.53 30.98
N LEU A 649 13.32 0.94 32.02
CA LEU A 649 14.59 1.68 31.93
C LEU A 649 15.71 0.73 32.38
N THR A 650 16.49 0.19 31.45
CA THR A 650 17.47 -0.87 31.75
C THR A 650 18.90 -0.52 31.34
N GLY A 651 19.87 -0.74 32.23
CA GLY A 651 21.29 -0.61 31.87
C GLY A 651 21.74 0.81 31.48
N ASN A 652 20.95 1.84 31.79
CA ASN A 652 21.33 3.22 31.45
C ASN A 652 22.42 3.74 32.41
N SER A 653 23.27 4.62 31.91
CA SER A 653 24.47 5.08 32.61
C SER A 653 24.55 6.61 32.70
N ALA A 654 24.83 7.12 33.90
CA ALA A 654 25.10 8.54 34.14
C ALA A 654 26.49 8.76 34.73
N SER A 655 27.30 9.63 34.11
CA SER A 655 28.63 10.00 34.63
C SER A 655 28.60 10.98 35.81
N SER A 656 27.40 11.39 36.26
CA SER A 656 27.20 12.16 37.50
C SER A 656 26.05 11.62 38.36
N ARG A 657 24.78 11.78 37.95
CA ARG A 657 23.62 11.49 38.82
C ARG A 657 22.44 10.97 38.02
N GLY A 658 21.63 10.09 38.64
CA GLY A 658 20.41 9.58 38.03
C GLY A 658 20.72 8.64 36.87
N GLY A 659 21.20 7.43 37.15
CA GLY A 659 21.56 6.46 36.10
C GLY A 659 20.36 6.15 35.20
N GLY A 660 19.22 5.81 35.81
CA GLY A 660 17.95 5.71 35.12
C GLY A 660 17.35 7.10 34.86
N ILE A 661 17.00 7.81 35.94
CA ILE A 661 16.29 9.09 35.88
C ILE A 661 16.96 10.14 36.76
N TYR A 662 17.17 11.34 36.21
CA TYR A 662 17.46 12.55 36.98
C TYR A 662 16.24 13.47 36.98
N ASN A 663 15.68 13.77 38.15
CA ASN A 663 14.56 14.69 38.34
C ASN A 663 15.05 16.04 38.88
N ALA A 664 14.96 17.07 38.04
CA ALA A 664 15.47 18.41 38.27
C ALA A 664 14.37 19.38 38.77
N GLY A 665 13.61 19.03 39.80
CA GLY A 665 12.49 19.87 40.28
C GLY A 665 11.13 19.54 39.66
N GLY A 666 11.06 18.55 38.76
CA GLY A 666 9.84 18.11 38.08
C GLY A 666 9.04 17.05 38.85
N THR A 667 8.01 16.53 38.18
CA THR A 667 7.16 15.44 38.71
C THR A 667 7.43 14.12 37.98
N ILE A 668 7.42 13.02 38.74
CA ILE A 668 7.53 11.66 38.22
C ILE A 668 6.36 10.83 38.74
N GLN A 669 5.65 10.18 37.82
CA GLN A 669 4.66 9.14 38.10
C GLN A 669 5.16 7.84 37.48
N LEU A 670 5.54 6.86 38.32
CA LEU A 670 6.01 5.54 37.89
C LEU A 670 5.00 4.49 38.34
N THR A 671 4.30 3.86 37.39
CA THR A 671 3.26 2.86 37.66
C THR A 671 3.55 1.56 36.91
N ASP A 672 3.51 0.41 37.59
CA ASP A 672 3.68 -0.91 36.98
C ASP A 672 4.85 -0.99 35.98
N SER A 673 6.00 -0.44 36.34
CA SER A 673 7.16 -0.25 35.46
C SER A 673 8.47 -0.67 36.15
N ALA A 674 9.58 -0.74 35.41
CA ALA A 674 10.85 -1.24 35.94
C ALA A 674 12.05 -0.35 35.61
N LEU A 675 12.86 -0.04 36.63
CA LEU A 675 14.17 0.58 36.49
C LEU A 675 15.22 -0.44 36.93
N LEU A 676 15.93 -1.02 35.97
CA LEU A 676 16.79 -2.18 36.16
C LEU A 676 18.24 -1.88 35.81
N ASN A 677 19.18 -2.28 36.66
CA ASN A 677 20.62 -2.29 36.35
C ASN A 677 21.19 -0.93 35.88
N ASN A 678 20.56 0.19 36.24
CA ASN A 678 21.04 1.51 35.86
C ASN A 678 22.19 1.95 36.79
N THR A 679 23.14 2.68 36.24
CA THR A 679 24.38 3.05 36.95
C THR A 679 24.59 4.55 36.97
N ALA A 680 24.93 5.10 38.13
CA ALA A 680 25.44 6.47 38.27
C ALA A 680 26.80 6.45 38.96
N THR A 681 27.78 7.21 38.48
CA THR A 681 29.07 7.35 39.19
C THR A 681 28.94 8.15 40.49
N GLY A 682 27.96 9.05 40.57
CA GLY A 682 27.60 9.79 41.78
C GLY A 682 26.35 9.21 42.44
N ASP A 683 25.29 10.00 42.55
CA ASP A 683 24.10 9.66 43.35
C ASP A 683 22.92 9.17 42.50
N GLY A 684 22.09 8.29 43.06
CA GLY A 684 20.82 7.85 42.45
C GLY A 684 21.05 6.94 41.25
N GLY A 685 21.32 5.65 41.47
CA GLY A 685 21.53 4.69 40.37
C GLY A 685 20.26 4.52 39.53
N ALA A 686 19.10 4.35 40.18
CA ALA A 686 17.81 4.35 39.49
C ALA A 686 17.26 5.76 39.32
N ILE A 687 17.04 6.49 40.42
CA ILE A 687 16.44 7.83 40.43
C ILE A 687 17.26 8.75 41.34
N TYR A 688 17.64 9.91 40.80
CA TYR A 688 18.07 11.06 41.58
C TYR A 688 17.01 12.15 41.51
N THR A 689 16.65 12.78 42.62
CA THR A 689 15.75 13.95 42.63
C THR A 689 16.33 15.09 43.45
N THR A 690 16.08 16.33 43.03
CA THR A 690 16.44 17.54 43.80
C THR A 690 15.39 17.84 44.88
N SER A 691 15.78 18.58 45.92
CA SER A 691 15.01 18.69 47.18
C SER A 691 14.00 19.85 47.26
N LEU A 692 13.86 20.69 46.23
CA LEU A 692 12.88 21.78 46.17
C LEU A 692 11.92 21.57 44.99
N GLY A 693 10.63 21.34 45.29
CA GLY A 693 9.55 21.27 44.30
C GLY A 693 9.34 19.91 43.61
N SER A 694 10.32 19.01 43.64
CA SER A 694 10.20 17.68 43.04
C SER A 694 9.17 16.79 43.73
N GLN A 695 8.40 16.05 42.93
CA GLN A 695 7.50 14.99 43.39
C GLN A 695 7.82 13.68 42.67
N VAL A 696 7.94 12.59 43.41
CA VAL A 696 8.13 11.24 42.86
C VAL A 696 7.10 10.32 43.48
N THR A 697 6.25 9.71 42.65
CA THR A 697 5.25 8.73 43.04
C THR A 697 5.58 7.41 42.35
N ILE A 698 5.64 6.32 43.12
CA ILE A 698 5.98 4.99 42.62
C ILE A 698 4.93 4.00 43.10
N THR A 699 4.25 3.35 42.17
CA THR A 699 3.17 2.38 42.41
C THR A 699 3.44 1.12 41.61
N GLY A 700 3.36 -0.07 42.22
CA GLY A 700 3.49 -1.35 41.50
C GLY A 700 4.81 -1.58 40.73
N SER A 701 5.84 -0.78 40.98
CA SER A 701 7.05 -0.72 40.13
C SER A 701 8.29 -1.30 40.79
N THR A 702 9.22 -1.80 39.95
CA THR A 702 10.45 -2.49 40.40
C THR A 702 11.69 -1.64 40.16
N LEU A 703 12.48 -1.41 41.21
CA LEU A 703 13.81 -0.78 41.12
C LEU A 703 14.86 -1.79 41.59
N SER A 704 15.55 -2.46 40.67
CA SER A 704 16.46 -3.57 41.01
C SER A 704 17.81 -3.48 40.28
N GLY A 705 18.88 -3.96 40.92
CA GLY A 705 20.22 -4.03 40.33
C GLY A 705 20.90 -2.67 40.06
N ASN A 706 20.28 -1.55 40.44
CA ASN A 706 20.80 -0.22 40.19
C ASN A 706 21.98 0.13 41.12
N THR A 707 23.01 0.78 40.56
CA THR A 707 24.27 1.08 41.25
C THR A 707 24.56 2.57 41.26
N ALA A 708 25.01 3.08 42.42
CA ALA A 708 25.47 4.46 42.58
C ALA A 708 26.88 4.44 43.20
N GLY A 709 27.82 5.23 42.68
CA GLY A 709 29.17 5.34 43.24
C GLY A 709 29.23 6.15 44.54
N ALA A 710 28.23 6.98 44.81
CA ALA A 710 28.05 7.72 46.06
C ALA A 710 26.82 7.21 46.84
N SER A 711 25.71 7.96 46.88
CA SER A 711 24.54 7.62 47.68
C SER A 711 23.32 7.23 46.84
N GLY A 712 22.51 6.31 47.37
CA GLY A 712 21.21 5.94 46.79
C GLY A 712 21.34 5.05 45.55
N GLY A 713 21.68 3.78 45.72
CA GLY A 713 21.72 2.81 44.61
C GLY A 713 20.41 2.75 43.83
N ALA A 714 19.27 2.73 44.53
CA ALA A 714 17.96 2.93 43.91
C ALA A 714 17.59 4.41 43.84
N ILE A 715 17.23 5.05 44.96
CA ILE A 715 16.74 6.44 44.99
C ILE A 715 17.61 7.32 45.90
N ARG A 716 17.94 8.53 45.44
CA ARG A 716 18.45 9.64 46.27
C ARG A 716 17.56 10.86 46.09
N SER A 717 17.09 11.44 47.20
CA SER A 717 16.36 12.71 47.26
C SER A 717 17.13 13.80 47.98
#